data_AF-A0A928JTP3-F1
#
_entry.id   AF-A0A928JTP3-F1
#
_cell.length_a   1.000
_cell.length_b   1.000
_cell.length_c   1.000
_cell.angle_alpha   90.00
_cell.angle_beta   90.00
_cell.angle_gamma   90.00
#
_symmetry.space_group_name_H-M   'P 1'
#
loop_
_entity.id
_entity.type
_entity.pdbx_description
1 polymer ?
#
loop_
_entity_poly.entity_id
_entity_poly.type
_entity_poly.pdbx_seq_one_letter_code
_entity_poly.pdbx_strand_id
1 'polypeptide(L)'
;MELKPITGAADFFPVAGESALHFPDLFKPVDSAPYEKEWMSSRQWYNEDDRNYMEDGDVFEVGKTYSYYSIFRIKTENEGTHRFASPTVQIENFIYQNDVQTEVGDDPLRIYVTFYYTCKFPEGVGSSANNPAVCSSYWEFKYAMENNNIRYVALGDINEIIPVGEEGLVTAIRVNGIKNLNLLGDATFTAPAMTQTTYAALLHTTQNTTLNISGAGSLTFKAVANNSYNAVIYNQGGSVNIYEGTLIGSYNTAVYGKAIWQEYGDLRISGGQFFAENALAPGNLPNSHSAVYINGGQAWIQGGTFKTESHIDTIDLHYGLDIGQYATVDLSGGTFYGILLPTSSTPLANYMDEDTYTPLSDGSRFNPESEYSQEYVESGKVVRIAWLIDHVDIHINAPIAGVDITENYFNIPTSGCKVTMYYPQWYKNGELVTYGTFEAGASYKVVVWVDVKADYGAEFTTGVTVAINNQSVDVDRKSSHLIAVEYDFGECPNIISEVDLTVTAPKEGNTPSYTVGCGSDAYYAVGGSSNYTDYRQWYESSDGEVWWKINPDSKFTADYYYKFVVDIRTKNGYEFPTYDNGTIQPNVSATVNGYYANVIKAYDQDPSRYITVEYDFGMCNDELIENIIVENVVAPVAGEKPSYTYSISGSGYQMNTAKNAYEDIYWKNPPEQWYFIKNGIGWFDITKGDWVYEHETFIAGHEYQVNVYLKTDDGYEFKLGKWLDIEFTASVNGFVAEGVNNNSDCRIYQTITYTFTCEYKNITTVMIDGLSVPRAGENPDYTANVAYPQWYQIDPAYAGTDGIVWYDSQGNQLLPDDKFEQGEIYKVEIKLIPAMLEGVNTSQFNSAVSAYVNGNQVVANDYGDAVYANKNAVYIYYTFSNGALAPKGVKGDVNGDGNVDTTDLATLKLYLAGLTKESEIIKYGADLNSDGKVDTTDLASLKLKLAGL
;
A
#
# COMPACT_ATOMS: atom_id res chain seq x y z
N MET A 1 18.00 39.10 -38.40
CA MET A 1 19.37 39.05 -37.82
C MET A 1 19.51 37.70 -37.15
N GLU A 2 20.61 36.99 -37.38
CA GLU A 2 20.87 35.67 -36.81
C GLU A 2 22.05 35.78 -35.85
N LEU A 3 21.86 35.30 -34.62
CA LEU A 3 22.83 35.33 -33.54
C LEU A 3 23.17 33.91 -33.13
N LYS A 4 24.46 33.66 -32.87
CA LYS A 4 24.96 32.41 -32.28
C LYS A 4 25.52 32.68 -30.88
N PRO A 5 25.26 31.80 -29.90
CA PRO A 5 25.96 31.86 -28.62
C PRO A 5 27.47 31.79 -28.83
N ILE A 6 28.23 32.52 -28.03
CA ILE A 6 29.68 32.32 -27.96
C ILE A 6 29.93 30.99 -27.21
N THR A 7 30.88 30.17 -27.65
CA THR A 7 31.16 28.87 -27.05
C THR A 7 31.44 29.01 -25.55
N GLY A 8 30.65 28.33 -24.69
CA GLY A 8 30.67 28.47 -23.24
C GLY A 8 29.58 29.37 -22.66
N ALA A 9 28.89 30.20 -23.45
CA ALA A 9 27.87 31.14 -22.97
C ALA A 9 26.53 30.48 -22.55
N ALA A 10 26.32 29.19 -22.84
CA ALA A 10 25.06 28.48 -22.54
C ALA A 10 24.85 28.23 -21.04
N ASP A 11 25.91 28.31 -20.23
CA ASP A 11 25.87 28.05 -18.79
C ASP A 11 25.82 29.33 -17.93
N PHE A 12 25.73 30.52 -18.55
CA PHE A 12 25.85 31.81 -17.83
C PHE A 12 24.50 32.53 -17.76
N PHE A 13 23.69 32.18 -16.76
CA PHE A 13 22.45 32.87 -16.37
C PHE A 13 22.66 33.62 -15.05
N PRO A 14 21.91 34.70 -14.77
CA PRO A 14 21.98 35.38 -13.47
C PRO A 14 21.50 34.43 -12.37
N VAL A 15 22.44 33.93 -11.57
CA VAL A 15 22.19 33.11 -10.38
C VAL A 15 22.15 34.02 -9.15
N ALA A 16 21.25 33.73 -8.23
CA ALA A 16 21.09 34.57 -7.05
C ALA A 16 22.37 34.61 -6.21
N GLY A 17 22.81 35.83 -5.89
CA GLY A 17 24.05 36.09 -5.18
C GLY A 17 25.27 36.32 -6.08
N GLU A 18 25.20 36.09 -7.39
CA GLU A 18 26.29 36.42 -8.32
C GLU A 18 26.38 37.91 -8.61
N SER A 19 27.60 38.43 -8.75
CA SER A 19 27.84 39.83 -9.10
C SER A 19 27.68 40.10 -10.60
N ALA A 20 27.04 41.22 -10.94
CA ALA A 20 26.70 41.60 -12.31
C ALA A 20 27.90 41.94 -13.24
N LEU A 21 29.13 42.05 -12.74
CA LEU A 21 30.26 42.65 -13.48
C LEU A 21 31.17 41.67 -14.24
N HIS A 22 31.02 40.36 -14.06
CA HIS A 22 31.95 39.35 -14.63
C HIS A 22 31.55 38.74 -15.98
N PHE A 23 30.54 39.27 -16.68
CA PHE A 23 29.98 38.59 -17.85
C PHE A 23 30.76 38.84 -19.16
N PRO A 24 31.24 37.78 -19.84
CA PRO A 24 31.74 37.88 -21.22
C PRO A 24 30.59 38.08 -22.21
N ASP A 25 30.93 38.37 -23.47
CA ASP A 25 29.94 38.53 -24.53
C ASP A 25 29.14 37.22 -24.73
N LEU A 26 27.81 37.28 -24.60
CA LEU A 26 26.94 36.10 -24.68
C LEU A 26 26.66 35.65 -26.13
N PHE A 27 26.54 36.61 -27.05
CA PHE A 27 26.15 36.35 -28.44
C PHE A 27 27.03 37.09 -29.44
N LYS A 28 27.25 36.48 -30.61
CA LYS A 28 27.89 37.08 -31.77
C LYS A 28 27.05 36.90 -33.04
N PRO A 29 27.13 37.82 -34.02
CA PRO A 29 26.48 37.64 -35.31
C PRO A 29 27.14 36.49 -36.09
N VAL A 30 26.38 35.83 -36.97
CA VAL A 30 26.92 34.82 -37.89
C VAL A 30 27.87 35.48 -38.89
N ASP A 31 29.05 34.90 -39.10
CA ASP A 31 30.17 35.51 -39.84
C ASP A 31 29.84 35.89 -41.30
N SER A 32 28.76 35.37 -41.89
CA SER A 32 28.32 35.64 -43.26
C SER A 32 27.29 36.76 -43.41
N ALA A 33 27.00 37.52 -42.35
CA ALA A 33 25.86 38.42 -42.32
C ALA A 33 26.21 39.92 -42.56
N PRO A 34 25.30 40.73 -43.13
CA PRO A 34 25.56 42.14 -43.50
C PRO A 34 25.60 43.12 -42.32
N TYR A 35 25.93 42.66 -41.11
CA TYR A 35 25.93 43.44 -39.88
C TYR A 35 27.16 43.11 -39.02
N GLU A 36 27.66 44.08 -38.26
CA GLU A 36 28.65 43.89 -37.21
C GLU A 36 28.14 44.38 -35.86
N LYS A 37 28.69 43.78 -34.81
CA LYS A 37 28.59 44.33 -33.47
C LYS A 37 29.43 45.61 -33.40
N GLU A 38 28.81 46.72 -33.05
CA GLU A 38 29.54 47.97 -32.79
C GLU A 38 30.17 47.85 -31.39
N TRP A 39 31.49 48.05 -31.29
CA TRP A 39 32.18 47.92 -30.00
C TRP A 39 31.80 49.11 -29.10
N MET A 40 30.98 48.87 -28.09
CA MET A 40 30.66 49.86 -27.06
C MET A 40 31.00 49.32 -25.67
N SER A 41 31.60 50.19 -24.85
CA SER A 41 32.16 49.88 -23.53
C SER A 41 31.12 49.75 -22.42
N SER A 42 29.88 49.37 -22.73
CA SER A 42 28.79 49.35 -21.76
C SER A 42 28.10 47.98 -21.79
N ARG A 43 28.74 47.00 -21.13
CA ARG A 43 28.14 45.71 -20.78
C ARG A 43 27.43 45.93 -19.45
N GLN A 44 26.11 46.14 -19.42
CA GLN A 44 25.45 46.45 -18.14
C GLN A 44 24.13 45.71 -18.00
N TRP A 45 23.98 45.10 -16.83
CA TRP A 45 22.74 44.51 -16.36
C TRP A 45 21.87 45.58 -15.71
N TYR A 46 20.57 45.51 -15.95
CA TYR A 46 19.56 46.32 -15.29
C TYR A 46 18.66 45.44 -14.46
N ASN A 47 18.29 45.91 -13.29
CA ASN A 47 17.18 45.36 -12.54
C ASN A 47 15.89 46.00 -13.08
N GLU A 48 15.04 45.23 -13.75
CA GLU A 48 13.84 45.74 -14.41
C GLU A 48 12.71 46.07 -13.41
N ASP A 49 12.68 45.36 -12.29
CA ASP A 49 11.68 45.57 -11.24
C ASP A 49 11.88 46.93 -10.54
N ASP A 50 13.15 47.33 -10.36
CA ASP A 50 13.54 48.58 -9.71
C ASP A 50 13.99 49.68 -10.70
N ARG A 51 14.09 49.36 -12.00
CA ARG A 51 14.60 50.19 -13.11
C ARG A 51 15.95 50.86 -12.85
N ASN A 52 16.82 50.19 -12.11
CA ASN A 52 18.13 50.72 -11.74
C ASN A 52 19.27 49.94 -12.40
N TYR A 53 20.37 50.66 -12.63
CA TYR A 53 21.63 50.09 -13.08
C TYR A 53 22.23 49.25 -11.96
N MET A 54 22.82 48.09 -12.30
CA MET A 54 23.63 47.34 -11.34
C MET A 54 25.06 47.91 -11.29
N GLU A 55 25.51 48.31 -10.10
CA GLU A 55 26.85 48.80 -9.79
C GLU A 55 27.79 47.68 -9.29
N ASP A 56 29.07 48.01 -9.06
CA ASP A 56 30.06 47.06 -8.55
C ASP A 56 29.71 46.59 -7.13
N GLY A 57 29.55 45.27 -6.97
CA GLY A 57 29.07 44.65 -5.73
C GLY A 57 27.56 44.36 -5.68
N ASP A 58 26.77 44.83 -6.65
CA ASP A 58 25.37 44.43 -6.76
C ASP A 58 25.25 42.96 -7.19
N VAL A 59 24.34 42.24 -6.55
CA VAL A 59 24.10 40.81 -6.79
C VAL A 59 22.71 40.57 -7.36
N PHE A 60 22.56 39.50 -8.15
CA PHE A 60 21.23 39.09 -8.60
C PHE A 60 20.42 38.55 -7.42
N GLU A 61 19.16 38.95 -7.33
CA GLU A 61 18.22 38.56 -6.29
C GLU A 61 17.18 37.61 -6.88
N VAL A 62 16.84 36.55 -6.14
CA VAL A 62 15.90 35.55 -6.66
C VAL A 62 14.52 36.17 -6.95
N GLY A 63 13.93 35.78 -8.07
CA GLY A 63 12.60 36.19 -8.49
C GLY A 63 12.57 37.56 -9.16
N LYS A 64 13.67 38.33 -9.10
CA LYS A 64 13.79 39.58 -9.85
C LYS A 64 14.15 39.30 -11.30
N THR A 65 13.63 40.16 -12.19
CA THR A 65 13.95 40.13 -13.61
C THR A 65 15.03 41.15 -13.93
N TYR A 66 16.05 40.69 -14.63
CA TYR A 66 17.18 41.48 -15.05
C TYR A 66 17.25 41.51 -16.56
N SER A 67 17.64 42.65 -17.12
CA SER A 67 17.86 42.78 -18.56
C SER A 67 19.32 42.99 -18.91
N TYR A 68 19.73 42.41 -20.03
CA TYR A 68 21.05 42.58 -20.63
C TYR A 68 20.88 43.10 -22.06
N TYR A 69 21.53 44.22 -22.39
CA TYR A 69 21.41 44.85 -23.70
C TYR A 69 22.65 44.64 -24.57
N SER A 70 22.43 44.51 -25.89
CA SER A 70 23.48 44.47 -26.91
C SER A 70 23.06 45.25 -28.15
N ILE A 71 24.04 45.93 -28.78
CA ILE A 71 23.79 46.87 -29.89
C ILE A 71 24.55 46.42 -31.13
N PHE A 72 23.87 46.42 -32.27
CA PHE A 72 24.39 45.96 -33.56
C PHE A 72 24.14 47.00 -34.66
N ARG A 73 25.07 47.07 -35.62
CA ARG A 73 25.04 48.03 -36.74
C ARG A 73 25.18 47.32 -38.09
N ILE A 74 24.52 47.82 -39.14
CA ILE A 74 24.69 47.32 -40.51
C ILE A 74 26.07 47.69 -41.05
N LYS A 75 26.78 46.72 -41.65
CA LYS A 75 27.96 46.97 -42.48
C LYS A 75 27.51 47.47 -43.84
N THR A 76 27.74 48.74 -44.18
CA THR A 76 27.46 49.24 -45.54
C THR A 76 28.77 49.60 -46.24
N GLU A 77 28.96 49.12 -47.47
CA GLU A 77 30.08 49.54 -48.34
C GLU A 77 29.74 50.79 -49.18
N ASN A 78 28.46 51.21 -49.21
CA ASN A 78 28.00 52.46 -49.83
C ASN A 78 26.81 53.02 -49.05
N GLU A 79 26.78 54.34 -48.81
CA GLU A 79 25.80 55.10 -48.00
C GLU A 79 24.39 55.18 -48.64
N GLY A 80 23.86 54.06 -49.12
CA GLY A 80 22.45 53.93 -49.47
C GLY A 80 21.59 53.77 -48.22
N THR A 81 20.43 54.43 -48.19
CA THR A 81 19.46 54.39 -47.10
C THR A 81 18.81 53.01 -46.95
N HIS A 82 19.51 52.09 -46.27
CA HIS A 82 18.93 50.85 -45.78
C HIS A 82 18.12 51.13 -44.52
N ARG A 83 16.87 50.68 -44.47
CA ARG A 83 15.96 50.82 -43.32
C ARG A 83 15.48 49.44 -42.90
N PHE A 84 15.40 49.20 -41.59
CA PHE A 84 14.71 48.03 -41.05
C PHE A 84 13.20 48.24 -41.14
N ALA A 85 12.51 47.44 -41.95
CA ALA A 85 11.04 47.52 -42.06
C ALA A 85 10.33 46.75 -40.94
N SER A 86 10.99 45.76 -40.33
CA SER A 86 10.60 44.98 -39.14
C SER A 86 11.74 44.01 -38.83
N PRO A 87 12.66 44.29 -37.89
CA PRO A 87 13.75 43.36 -37.61
C PRO A 87 13.19 42.11 -36.91
N THR A 88 13.56 40.93 -37.40
CA THR A 88 13.32 39.65 -36.72
C THR A 88 14.67 39.07 -36.31
N VAL A 89 14.83 38.70 -35.04
CA VAL A 89 16.03 38.04 -34.52
C VAL A 89 15.78 36.55 -34.43
N GLN A 90 16.69 35.76 -34.98
CA GLN A 90 16.70 34.31 -34.83
C GLN A 90 17.96 33.90 -34.07
N ILE A 91 17.80 33.03 -33.07
CA ILE A 91 18.89 32.51 -32.25
C ILE A 91 18.98 31.03 -32.57
N GLU A 92 20.11 30.59 -33.12
CA GLU A 92 20.33 29.17 -33.42
C GLU A 92 20.47 28.35 -32.12
N ASN A 93 19.77 27.21 -32.04
CA ASN A 93 19.94 26.14 -31.03
C ASN A 93 19.87 26.58 -29.55
N PHE A 94 18.86 27.36 -29.15
CA PHE A 94 18.62 27.68 -27.75
C PHE A 94 17.17 27.37 -27.35
N ILE A 95 16.98 26.42 -26.44
CA ILE A 95 15.66 25.97 -25.96
C ILE A 95 15.55 26.39 -24.50
N TYR A 96 14.99 27.56 -24.20
CA TYR A 96 14.26 27.89 -22.96
C TYR A 96 13.63 29.30 -23.11
N GLN A 97 12.47 29.51 -22.46
CA GLN A 97 11.67 30.74 -22.55
C GLN A 97 12.43 31.97 -22.04
N ASN A 98 12.89 32.80 -22.99
CA ASN A 98 13.32 34.18 -22.76
C ASN A 98 12.52 35.08 -23.70
N ASP A 99 12.14 36.28 -23.25
CA ASP A 99 11.61 37.31 -24.13
C ASP A 99 12.78 38.12 -24.68
N VAL A 100 12.85 38.24 -26.01
CA VAL A 100 13.84 39.06 -26.71
C VAL A 100 13.09 40.25 -27.30
N GLN A 101 13.42 41.45 -26.84
CA GLN A 101 12.87 42.68 -27.41
C GLN A 101 13.87 43.28 -28.39
N THR A 102 13.37 43.71 -29.54
CA THR A 102 14.18 44.45 -30.52
C THR A 102 13.58 45.79 -30.81
N GLU A 103 14.39 46.84 -30.66
CA GLU A 103 14.01 48.20 -30.98
C GLU A 103 14.95 48.79 -32.03
N VAL A 104 14.37 49.57 -32.93
CA VAL A 104 15.12 50.39 -33.89
C VAL A 104 15.28 51.76 -33.23
N GLY A 105 16.51 52.14 -32.91
CA GLY A 105 16.77 53.46 -32.32
C GLY A 105 16.64 54.59 -33.35
N ASP A 106 16.87 55.82 -32.89
CA ASP A 106 16.77 57.03 -33.72
C ASP A 106 17.71 57.03 -34.95
N ASP A 107 18.76 56.20 -34.91
CA ASP A 107 19.62 55.92 -36.07
C ASP A 107 19.08 54.70 -36.85
N PRO A 108 18.64 54.85 -38.11
CA PRO A 108 18.04 53.77 -38.90
C PRO A 108 18.99 52.60 -39.22
N LEU A 109 20.26 52.69 -38.84
CA LEU A 109 21.28 51.64 -39.04
C LEU A 109 21.59 50.80 -37.78
N ARG A 110 20.99 51.10 -36.62
CA ARG A 110 21.25 50.39 -35.35
C ARG A 110 20.05 49.56 -34.89
N ILE A 111 20.34 48.36 -34.37
CA ILE A 111 19.38 47.49 -33.69
C ILE A 111 19.82 47.32 -32.24
N TYR A 112 18.88 47.52 -31.32
CA TYR A 112 19.01 47.23 -29.90
C TYR A 112 18.35 45.88 -29.64
N VAL A 113 19.09 44.96 -29.01
CA VAL A 113 18.58 43.65 -28.60
C VAL A 113 18.70 43.56 -27.09
N THR A 114 17.56 43.43 -26.42
CA THR A 114 17.48 43.28 -24.97
C THR A 114 17.01 41.88 -24.62
N PHE A 115 17.77 41.22 -23.75
CA PHE A 115 17.47 39.90 -23.22
C PHE A 115 16.99 40.04 -21.78
N TYR A 116 15.84 39.45 -21.45
CA TYR A 116 15.29 39.45 -20.10
C TYR A 116 15.52 38.09 -19.44
N TYR A 117 16.00 38.10 -18.19
CA TYR A 117 16.32 36.93 -17.40
C TYR A 117 15.72 37.08 -16.00
N THR A 118 14.85 36.16 -15.61
CA THR A 118 14.40 36.08 -14.23
C THR A 118 15.36 35.19 -13.45
N CYS A 119 15.99 35.76 -12.41
CA CYS A 119 16.88 35.04 -11.52
C CYS A 119 16.08 33.93 -10.80
N LYS A 120 16.48 32.66 -10.96
CA LYS A 120 15.73 31.51 -10.42
C LYS A 120 16.28 31.06 -9.07
N PHE A 121 15.40 30.46 -8.27
CA PHE A 121 15.76 29.73 -7.05
C PHE A 121 16.54 28.45 -7.45
N PRO A 122 17.43 27.91 -6.59
CA PRO A 122 17.79 26.48 -6.66
C PRO A 122 16.53 25.63 -6.86
N GLU A 123 16.60 24.50 -7.54
CA GLU A 123 15.39 23.70 -7.81
C GLU A 123 14.75 23.29 -6.47
N GLY A 124 13.48 23.67 -6.25
CA GLY A 124 12.81 23.54 -4.96
C GLY A 124 13.05 24.72 -3.99
N VAL A 125 12.05 25.03 -3.16
CA VAL A 125 12.06 26.28 -2.35
C VAL A 125 12.66 26.13 -0.96
N GLY A 126 13.11 24.92 -0.59
CA GLY A 126 13.73 24.63 0.71
C GLY A 126 12.79 24.72 1.92
N SER A 127 11.48 24.56 1.68
CA SER A 127 10.42 24.67 2.70
C SER A 127 10.16 23.37 3.45
N SER A 128 10.48 22.22 2.86
CA SER A 128 10.31 20.89 3.47
C SER A 128 11.36 19.91 2.95
N ALA A 129 11.49 18.74 3.60
CA ALA A 129 12.40 17.69 3.16
C ALA A 129 12.06 17.12 1.76
N ASN A 130 10.77 17.15 1.38
CA ASN A 130 10.31 16.72 0.05
C ASN A 130 10.40 17.84 -1.01
N ASN A 131 10.76 19.05 -0.59
CA ASN A 131 10.97 20.21 -1.45
C ASN A 131 12.20 20.99 -0.97
N PRO A 132 13.39 20.36 -0.96
CA PRO A 132 14.62 21.01 -0.56
C PRO A 132 15.07 22.02 -1.63
N ALA A 133 15.89 23.00 -1.26
CA ALA A 133 16.61 23.80 -2.23
C ALA A 133 17.77 22.95 -2.78
N VAL A 134 17.62 22.43 -4.01
CA VAL A 134 18.60 21.58 -4.69
C VAL A 134 19.64 22.46 -5.36
N CYS A 135 20.85 22.46 -4.81
CA CYS A 135 21.97 23.27 -5.27
C CYS A 135 22.86 22.48 -6.22
N SER A 136 23.27 23.14 -7.30
CA SER A 136 24.13 22.63 -8.36
C SER A 136 25.42 23.43 -8.55
N SER A 137 25.60 24.53 -7.81
CA SER A 137 26.80 25.36 -7.81
C SER A 137 27.16 25.88 -6.41
N TYR A 138 28.39 26.40 -6.25
CA TYR A 138 28.85 27.05 -5.02
C TYR A 138 27.95 28.20 -4.58
N TRP A 139 27.50 29.05 -5.51
CA TRP A 139 26.70 30.23 -5.17
C TRP A 139 25.29 29.86 -4.73
N GLU A 140 24.65 28.90 -5.38
CA GLU A 140 23.36 28.35 -4.94
C GLU A 140 23.47 27.76 -3.54
N PHE A 141 24.53 27.00 -3.28
CA PHE A 141 24.78 26.40 -1.97
C PHE A 141 25.04 27.45 -0.89
N LYS A 142 25.89 28.45 -1.18
CA LYS A 142 26.15 29.57 -0.28
C LYS A 142 24.87 30.32 0.06
N TYR A 143 24.09 30.70 -0.96
CA TYR A 143 22.83 31.41 -0.78
C TYR A 143 21.85 30.60 0.07
N ALA A 144 21.67 29.32 -0.23
CA ALA A 144 20.78 28.44 0.52
C ALA A 144 21.16 28.34 1.99
N MET A 145 22.46 28.22 2.29
CA MET A 145 22.99 28.09 3.65
C MET A 145 23.01 29.41 4.45
N GLU A 146 23.12 30.55 3.78
CA GLU A 146 23.14 31.89 4.41
C GLU A 146 21.74 32.50 4.57
N ASN A 147 20.74 32.04 3.82
CA ASN A 147 19.39 32.59 3.85
C ASN A 147 18.54 32.02 5.00
N ASN A 148 18.07 32.87 5.91
CA ASN A 148 17.23 32.46 7.06
C ASN A 148 15.89 31.81 6.68
N ASN A 149 15.37 32.05 5.47
CA ASN A 149 14.08 31.52 5.02
C ASN A 149 14.18 30.11 4.42
N ILE A 150 15.39 29.64 4.09
CA ILE A 150 15.63 28.31 3.52
C ILE A 150 16.04 27.38 4.66
N ARG A 151 15.30 26.30 4.88
CA ARG A 151 15.61 25.34 5.94
C ARG A 151 16.14 24.02 5.40
N TYR A 152 15.61 23.53 4.29
CA TYR A 152 15.99 22.25 3.69
C TYR A 152 16.82 22.51 2.44
N VAL A 153 18.02 21.94 2.39
CA VAL A 153 19.00 22.13 1.32
C VAL A 153 19.45 20.75 0.86
N ALA A 154 19.55 20.54 -0.45
CA ALA A 154 20.06 19.32 -1.03
C ALA A 154 21.24 19.63 -1.95
N LEU A 155 22.27 18.80 -1.91
CA LEU A 155 23.50 19.02 -2.66
C LEU A 155 23.77 17.81 -3.55
N GLY A 156 23.79 18.03 -4.87
CA GLY A 156 24.13 17.01 -5.86
C GLY A 156 25.63 16.94 -6.14
N ASP A 157 25.99 16.45 -7.32
CA ASP A 157 27.37 16.39 -7.78
C ASP A 157 27.89 17.79 -8.16
N ILE A 158 28.94 18.26 -7.49
CA ILE A 158 29.56 19.57 -7.74
C ILE A 158 31.08 19.42 -7.71
N ASN A 159 31.78 20.09 -8.62
CA ASN A 159 33.24 20.17 -8.57
C ASN A 159 33.70 21.55 -9.01
N GLU A 160 33.87 22.46 -8.06
CA GLU A 160 34.11 23.87 -8.33
C GLU A 160 35.27 24.46 -7.51
N ILE A 161 35.88 25.51 -8.05
CA ILE A 161 36.80 26.38 -7.32
C ILE A 161 35.97 27.53 -6.74
N ILE A 162 36.09 27.74 -5.43
CA ILE A 162 35.43 28.85 -4.74
C ILE A 162 35.96 30.17 -5.31
N PRO A 163 35.08 31.10 -5.71
CA PRO A 163 35.47 32.43 -6.16
C PRO A 163 36.27 33.20 -5.10
N VAL A 164 37.11 34.12 -5.57
CA VAL A 164 37.98 34.93 -4.70
C VAL A 164 37.14 35.99 -3.97
N GLY A 165 37.11 35.95 -2.63
CA GLY A 165 36.46 36.97 -1.79
C GLY A 165 37.41 38.07 -1.31
N GLU A 166 36.93 38.92 -0.38
CA GLU A 166 37.70 40.01 0.24
C GLU A 166 38.94 39.55 1.02
N GLU A 167 39.97 40.39 1.14
CA GLU A 167 41.25 40.03 1.79
C GLU A 167 41.09 39.56 3.26
N GLY A 168 41.69 38.42 3.63
CA GLY A 168 41.73 37.93 5.03
C GLY A 168 41.48 36.43 5.25
N LEU A 169 41.42 36.01 6.52
CA LEU A 169 40.96 34.66 6.93
C LEU A 169 39.43 34.67 6.98
N VAL A 170 38.78 33.96 6.06
CA VAL A 170 37.31 34.00 5.89
C VAL A 170 36.77 32.57 5.86
N THR A 171 35.52 32.36 6.28
CA THR A 171 34.82 31.09 6.07
C THR A 171 33.99 31.20 4.79
N ALA A 172 34.00 30.19 3.93
CA ALA A 172 33.41 30.30 2.60
C ALA A 172 31.89 30.52 2.65
N ILE A 173 31.21 29.85 3.59
CA ILE A 173 29.76 29.89 3.76
C ILE A 173 29.43 29.99 5.26
N ARG A 174 28.64 31.00 5.63
CA ARG A 174 28.13 31.14 7.00
C ARG A 174 26.77 30.45 7.13
N VAL A 175 26.64 29.54 8.09
CA VAL A 175 25.38 28.81 8.26
C VAL A 175 24.45 29.61 9.19
N ASN A 176 23.31 30.04 8.66
CA ASN A 176 22.36 30.87 9.40
C ASN A 176 21.06 30.12 9.73
N GLY A 177 20.61 30.24 10.97
CA GLY A 177 19.39 29.61 11.46
C GLY A 177 19.50 28.09 11.49
N ILE A 178 18.39 27.40 11.23
CA ILE A 178 18.31 25.94 11.20
C ILE A 178 18.42 25.47 9.75
N LYS A 179 19.40 24.60 9.45
CA LYS A 179 19.61 23.97 8.15
C LYS A 179 19.55 22.46 8.26
N ASN A 180 18.82 21.83 7.34
CA ASN A 180 18.85 20.40 7.06
C ASN A 180 19.49 20.21 5.68
N LEU A 181 20.76 19.83 5.67
CA LEU A 181 21.54 19.59 4.46
C LEU A 181 21.53 18.10 4.12
N ASN A 182 21.01 17.76 2.95
CA ASN A 182 20.97 16.39 2.43
C ASN A 182 22.00 16.24 1.29
N LEU A 183 22.96 15.34 1.47
CA LEU A 183 24.00 15.03 0.47
C LEU A 183 23.47 13.98 -0.50
N LEU A 184 22.98 14.42 -1.66
CA LEU A 184 22.44 13.55 -2.71
C LEU A 184 23.54 12.97 -3.61
N GLY A 185 24.64 13.69 -3.79
CA GLY A 185 25.78 13.30 -4.62
C GLY A 185 27.12 13.75 -4.02
N ASP A 186 28.16 13.80 -4.85
CA ASP A 186 29.53 14.12 -4.43
C ASP A 186 29.89 15.57 -4.76
N ALA A 187 29.97 16.42 -3.73
CA ALA A 187 30.29 17.83 -3.87
C ALA A 187 31.72 18.14 -3.40
N THR A 188 32.52 18.75 -4.27
CA THR A 188 33.89 19.19 -4.01
C THR A 188 34.05 20.69 -4.23
N PHE A 189 34.49 21.39 -3.18
CA PHE A 189 34.80 22.82 -3.23
C PHE A 189 36.29 23.06 -2.97
N THR A 190 36.95 23.70 -3.92
CA THR A 190 38.39 23.98 -3.85
C THR A 190 38.64 25.44 -3.52
N ALA A 191 39.34 25.73 -2.42
CA ALA A 191 39.75 27.10 -2.11
C ALA A 191 40.77 27.61 -3.15
N PRO A 192 40.69 28.90 -3.57
CA PRO A 192 41.55 29.47 -4.60
C PRO A 192 43.00 29.65 -4.10
N ALA A 193 43.99 29.34 -4.93
CA ALA A 193 45.41 29.32 -4.59
C ALA A 193 46.11 30.71 -4.54
N MET A 194 45.38 31.80 -4.25
CA MET A 194 45.90 33.18 -4.31
C MET A 194 46.19 33.78 -2.92
N THR A 195 47.13 34.74 -2.84
CA THR A 195 47.81 35.19 -1.60
C THR A 195 47.06 36.22 -0.75
N GLN A 196 45.84 36.63 -1.12
CA GLN A 196 45.10 37.72 -0.46
C GLN A 196 43.93 37.23 0.42
N THR A 197 43.27 36.13 0.04
CA THR A 197 42.08 35.61 0.74
C THR A 197 42.26 34.13 1.05
N THR A 198 42.17 33.76 2.32
CA THR A 198 42.38 32.38 2.79
C THR A 198 41.11 31.85 3.42
N TYR A 199 40.42 30.96 2.70
CA TYR A 199 39.28 30.25 3.26
C TYR A 199 39.74 29.15 4.22
N ALA A 200 39.44 29.33 5.50
CA ALA A 200 39.84 28.42 6.57
C ALA A 200 38.84 27.28 6.81
N ALA A 201 37.59 27.45 6.36
CA ALA A 201 36.58 26.41 6.39
C ALA A 201 35.52 26.62 5.30
N LEU A 202 34.86 25.54 4.87
CA LEU A 202 33.73 25.63 3.95
C LEU A 202 32.48 26.15 4.68
N LEU A 203 32.03 25.46 5.73
CA LEU A 203 30.85 25.82 6.53
C LEU A 203 31.26 26.33 7.92
N HIS A 204 30.61 27.40 8.37
CA HIS A 204 30.84 27.97 9.70
C HIS A 204 29.53 28.15 10.48
N THR A 205 29.45 27.54 11.67
CA THR A 205 28.32 27.67 12.60
C THR A 205 28.65 28.57 13.79
N THR A 206 27.64 29.32 14.25
CA THR A 206 27.74 30.22 15.43
C THR A 206 26.61 29.93 16.43
N GLN A 207 26.60 30.60 17.60
CA GLN A 207 25.69 30.31 18.73
C GLN A 207 24.20 30.08 18.39
N ASN A 208 23.65 30.74 17.37
CA ASN A 208 22.22 30.63 16.99
C ASN A 208 21.97 29.73 15.77
N THR A 209 22.91 28.86 15.44
CA THR A 209 22.85 27.99 14.25
C THR A 209 22.54 26.54 14.65
N THR A 210 21.71 25.85 13.87
CA THR A 210 21.61 24.39 13.90
C THR A 210 21.86 23.84 12.51
N LEU A 211 22.87 22.99 12.36
CA LEU A 211 23.21 22.33 11.10
C LEU A 211 22.98 20.82 11.25
N ASN A 212 22.01 20.30 10.52
CA ASN A 212 21.71 18.87 10.43
C ASN A 212 22.21 18.35 9.07
N ILE A 213 22.99 17.27 9.05
CA ILE A 213 23.53 16.66 7.83
C ILE A 213 23.07 15.21 7.70
N SER A 214 22.57 14.85 6.52
CA SER A 214 22.14 13.49 6.14
C SER A 214 22.44 13.24 4.65
N GLY A 215 22.00 12.10 4.09
CA GLY A 215 22.28 11.66 2.72
C GLY A 215 23.58 10.87 2.58
N ALA A 216 23.63 9.95 1.61
CA ALA A 216 24.76 9.04 1.40
C ALA A 216 25.93 9.66 0.62
N GLY A 217 25.75 10.85 0.04
CA GLY A 217 26.77 11.56 -0.75
C GLY A 217 27.94 12.12 0.07
N SER A 218 28.84 12.85 -0.60
CA SER A 218 30.03 13.43 0.02
C SER A 218 30.12 14.95 -0.09
N LEU A 219 30.75 15.57 0.91
CA LEU A 219 31.11 16.99 0.92
C LEU A 219 32.61 17.15 1.21
N THR A 220 33.33 17.59 0.19
CA THR A 220 34.79 17.74 0.20
C THR A 220 35.18 19.22 0.16
N PHE A 221 36.10 19.62 1.03
CA PHE A 221 36.72 20.95 1.00
C PHE A 221 38.24 20.85 0.84
N LYS A 222 38.81 21.46 -0.20
CA LYS A 222 40.26 21.49 -0.45
C LYS A 222 40.87 22.81 0.00
N ALA A 223 41.57 22.80 1.13
CA ALA A 223 42.09 23.99 1.79
C ALA A 223 43.41 24.52 1.22
N VAL A 224 43.73 25.80 1.46
CA VAL A 224 44.93 26.49 0.92
C VAL A 224 45.91 27.00 2.00
N ALA A 225 45.49 27.20 3.26
CA ALA A 225 46.30 27.81 4.31
C ALA A 225 47.11 26.77 5.13
N ASN A 226 48.37 27.06 5.48
CA ASN A 226 49.23 26.09 6.20
C ASN A 226 49.14 26.13 7.74
N ASN A 227 48.39 27.07 8.33
CA ASN A 227 48.22 27.24 9.78
C ASN A 227 46.81 27.76 10.10
N SER A 228 45.77 27.00 9.75
CA SER A 228 44.37 27.41 9.93
C SER A 228 43.46 26.22 10.28
N TYR A 229 42.16 26.44 10.43
CA TYR A 229 41.24 25.35 10.78
C TYR A 229 41.19 24.27 9.68
N ASN A 230 41.24 24.71 8.42
CA ASN A 230 41.16 23.91 7.19
C ASN A 230 40.09 22.81 7.26
N ALA A 231 38.87 23.17 7.64
CA ALA A 231 37.81 22.19 7.89
C ALA A 231 36.67 22.26 6.87
N VAL A 232 36.02 21.13 6.58
CA VAL A 232 34.70 21.18 5.92
C VAL A 232 33.73 21.95 6.81
N ILE A 233 33.72 21.65 8.12
CA ILE A 233 32.89 22.34 9.11
C ILE A 233 33.75 22.91 10.23
N TYR A 234 33.63 24.21 10.44
CA TYR A 234 34.13 24.90 11.62
C TYR A 234 32.97 25.25 12.56
N ASN A 235 32.91 24.57 13.71
CA ASN A 235 31.89 24.79 14.72
C ASN A 235 32.40 25.72 15.83
N GLN A 236 31.98 26.98 15.78
CA GLN A 236 32.29 28.00 16.78
C GLN A 236 31.09 28.28 17.72
N GLY A 237 30.06 27.43 17.69
CA GLY A 237 28.86 27.56 18.49
C GLY A 237 27.62 27.08 17.76
N GLY A 238 26.52 26.94 18.50
CA GLY A 238 25.27 26.36 18.00
C GLY A 238 25.32 24.83 18.09
N SER A 239 24.57 24.14 17.22
CA SER A 239 24.50 22.68 17.19
C SER A 239 24.77 22.14 15.80
N VAL A 240 25.71 21.20 15.68
CA VAL A 240 25.97 20.42 14.46
C VAL A 240 25.55 18.98 14.74
N ASN A 241 24.59 18.46 13.97
CA ASN A 241 24.09 17.10 14.09
C ASN A 241 24.32 16.37 12.75
N ILE A 242 25.01 15.23 12.79
CA ILE A 242 25.38 14.45 11.61
C ILE A 242 24.80 13.06 11.78
N TYR A 243 23.86 12.73 10.90
CA TYR A 243 23.16 11.44 10.91
C TYR A 243 23.87 10.44 9.99
N GLU A 244 24.27 10.88 8.80
CA GLU A 244 24.91 10.07 7.77
C GLU A 244 25.65 10.98 6.75
N GLY A 245 26.34 10.39 5.78
CA GLY A 245 27.09 11.09 4.73
C GLY A 245 28.59 11.14 4.94
N THR A 246 29.33 11.62 3.93
CA THR A 246 30.79 11.59 3.92
C THR A 246 31.37 13.01 3.92
N LEU A 247 32.16 13.38 4.92
CA LEU A 247 32.87 14.67 4.99
C LEU A 247 34.37 14.48 4.79
N ILE A 248 34.94 15.16 3.79
CA ILE A 248 36.35 15.01 3.42
C ILE A 248 37.06 16.36 3.52
N GLY A 249 37.91 16.52 4.51
CA GLY A 249 38.87 17.62 4.57
C GLY A 249 40.12 17.29 3.76
N SER A 250 40.33 17.97 2.65
CA SER A 250 41.46 17.76 1.76
C SER A 250 42.32 19.04 1.64
N TYR A 251 43.40 18.97 0.89
CA TYR A 251 44.29 20.11 0.64
C TYR A 251 44.38 20.43 -0.86
N ASN A 252 44.51 21.71 -1.18
CA ASN A 252 44.88 22.22 -2.49
C ASN A 252 46.36 22.63 -2.47
N THR A 253 46.69 23.73 -1.78
CA THR A 253 48.07 24.13 -1.47
C THR A 253 48.35 24.15 0.03
N ALA A 254 47.34 23.85 0.86
CA ALA A 254 47.52 23.69 2.30
C ALA A 254 48.38 22.47 2.62
N VAL A 255 48.77 22.36 3.88
CA VAL A 255 49.42 21.19 4.44
C VAL A 255 48.41 20.12 4.88
N TYR A 256 47.21 20.49 5.32
CA TYR A 256 46.22 19.53 5.85
C TYR A 256 44.78 20.03 5.65
N GLY A 257 43.83 19.09 5.65
CA GLY A 257 42.39 19.35 5.74
C GLY A 257 41.71 18.45 6.78
N LYS A 258 40.67 18.95 7.46
CA LYS A 258 39.85 18.22 8.44
C LYS A 258 38.40 18.11 7.96
N ALA A 259 37.71 17.04 8.35
CA ALA A 259 36.27 16.98 8.19
C ALA A 259 35.60 18.00 9.13
N ILE A 260 35.97 17.99 10.41
CA ILE A 260 35.35 18.87 11.42
C ILE A 260 36.41 19.44 12.35
N TRP A 261 36.29 20.75 12.62
CA TRP A 261 36.97 21.44 13.70
C TRP A 261 35.93 22.06 14.62
N GLN A 262 35.84 21.59 15.87
CA GLN A 262 34.95 22.16 16.89
C GLN A 262 35.75 22.93 17.93
N GLU A 263 35.38 24.19 18.12
CA GLU A 263 35.92 25.05 19.18
C GLU A 263 34.90 25.27 20.31
N TYR A 264 33.62 25.41 19.96
CA TYR A 264 32.51 25.61 20.91
C TYR A 264 31.20 24.98 20.37
N GLY A 265 30.15 24.96 21.20
CA GLY A 265 28.82 24.46 20.84
C GLY A 265 28.65 22.96 21.04
N ASP A 266 27.60 22.43 20.44
CA ASP A 266 27.19 21.02 20.49
C ASP A 266 27.53 20.32 19.17
N LEU A 267 28.13 19.13 19.25
CA LEU A 267 28.31 18.22 18.12
C LEU A 267 27.65 16.88 18.42
N ARG A 268 26.77 16.42 17.54
CA ARG A 268 26.15 15.09 17.63
C ARG A 268 26.49 14.33 16.36
N ILE A 269 27.13 13.17 16.48
CA ILE A 269 27.43 12.29 15.36
C ILE A 269 26.77 10.96 15.64
N SER A 270 25.73 10.63 14.87
CA SER A 270 25.05 9.33 14.93
C SER A 270 25.60 8.36 13.87
N GLY A 271 26.19 8.86 12.78
CA GLY A 271 26.73 8.05 11.69
C GLY A 271 27.55 8.88 10.70
N GLY A 272 27.92 8.27 9.56
CA GLY A 272 28.70 8.92 8.48
C GLY A 272 30.18 8.56 8.43
N GLN A 273 30.89 9.13 7.46
CA GLN A 273 32.32 8.92 7.24
C GLN A 273 33.06 10.27 7.28
N PHE A 274 34.18 10.32 8.00
CA PHE A 274 34.94 11.55 8.24
C PHE A 274 36.39 11.31 7.87
N PHE A 275 36.83 11.99 6.81
CA PHE A 275 38.16 11.85 6.26
C PHE A 275 38.96 13.16 6.35
N ALA A 276 40.26 13.02 6.59
CA ALA A 276 41.25 14.10 6.49
C ALA A 276 42.41 13.67 5.61
N GLU A 277 42.95 14.59 4.80
CA GLU A 277 44.16 14.39 4.01
C GLU A 277 45.28 15.36 4.43
N ASN A 278 46.53 14.96 4.24
CA ASN A 278 47.73 15.73 4.59
C ASN A 278 48.84 15.61 3.54
N ALA A 279 49.55 16.72 3.28
CA ALA A 279 50.58 16.89 2.26
C ALA A 279 52.04 16.91 2.78
N LEU A 280 52.31 17.00 4.09
CA LEU A 280 53.68 17.11 4.62
C LEU A 280 54.37 15.78 4.95
N ALA A 281 55.69 15.77 4.73
CA ALA A 281 56.63 14.76 5.22
C ALA A 281 56.88 14.88 6.74
N PRO A 282 57.15 13.77 7.43
CA PRO A 282 57.33 13.71 8.89
C PRO A 282 58.46 14.64 9.39
N GLY A 283 58.21 15.40 10.46
CA GLY A 283 59.23 16.16 11.21
C GLY A 283 59.10 17.68 11.28
N ASN A 284 58.12 18.31 10.62
CA ASN A 284 57.96 19.78 10.62
C ASN A 284 56.61 20.29 11.18
N LEU A 285 55.83 19.46 11.88
CA LEU A 285 54.48 19.82 12.32
C LEU A 285 54.36 20.01 13.85
N PRO A 286 53.87 21.18 14.33
CA PRO A 286 53.69 21.42 15.76
C PRO A 286 52.47 20.76 16.41
N ASN A 287 51.48 20.26 15.65
CA ASN A 287 50.16 19.86 16.18
C ASN A 287 49.67 18.51 15.58
N SER A 288 48.88 17.76 16.34
CA SER A 288 48.23 16.50 15.94
C SER A 288 47.27 16.68 14.74
N HIS A 289 47.31 15.75 13.77
CA HIS A 289 46.47 15.79 12.58
C HIS A 289 45.37 14.72 12.64
N SER A 290 44.14 15.19 12.82
CA SER A 290 42.94 14.34 12.89
C SER A 290 41.85 14.65 11.88
N ALA A 291 41.01 13.66 11.57
CA ALA A 291 39.80 13.84 10.77
C ALA A 291 38.77 14.73 11.47
N VAL A 292 38.58 14.52 12.77
CA VAL A 292 37.74 15.35 13.63
C VAL A 292 38.55 15.83 14.82
N TYR A 293 38.53 17.14 15.07
CA TYR A 293 39.17 17.77 16.23
C TYR A 293 38.12 18.49 17.09
N ILE A 294 38.09 18.17 18.38
CA ILE A 294 37.13 18.71 19.35
C ILE A 294 37.91 19.40 20.47
N ASN A 295 38.07 20.71 20.40
CA ASN A 295 38.84 21.46 21.39
C ASN A 295 37.99 21.96 22.57
N GLY A 296 36.68 22.16 22.37
CA GLY A 296 35.77 22.70 23.37
C GLY A 296 34.30 22.45 23.03
N GLY A 297 33.41 22.75 23.99
CA GLY A 297 31.98 22.44 23.88
C GLY A 297 31.65 20.98 24.26
N GLN A 298 30.47 20.53 23.86
CA GLN A 298 29.97 19.17 24.12
C GLN A 298 29.90 18.38 22.82
N ALA A 299 30.29 17.11 22.86
CA ALA A 299 30.15 16.20 21.74
C ALA A 299 29.58 14.84 22.17
N TRP A 300 28.64 14.32 21.40
CA TRP A 300 28.08 12.98 21.54
C TRP A 300 28.34 12.21 20.25
N ILE A 301 29.16 11.16 20.32
CA ILE A 301 29.51 10.32 19.17
C ILE A 301 28.95 8.92 19.42
N GLN A 302 27.90 8.59 18.67
CA GLN A 302 27.14 7.34 18.75
C GLN A 302 27.46 6.37 17.60
N GLY A 303 28.18 6.85 16.58
CA GLY A 303 28.50 6.07 15.39
C GLY A 303 29.41 6.83 14.42
N GLY A 304 29.64 6.23 13.25
CA GLY A 304 30.45 6.79 12.17
C GLY A 304 31.88 6.22 12.07
N THR A 305 32.56 6.53 10.96
CA THR A 305 33.94 6.11 10.68
C THR A 305 34.86 7.31 10.55
N PHE A 306 35.97 7.33 11.29
CA PHE A 306 36.87 8.48 11.38
C PHE A 306 38.28 8.09 10.99
N LYS A 307 38.83 8.69 9.91
CA LYS A 307 40.12 8.28 9.36
C LYS A 307 40.90 9.45 8.77
N THR A 308 42.21 9.47 9.00
CA THR A 308 43.14 10.38 8.32
C THR A 308 43.98 9.58 7.33
N GLU A 309 44.07 10.06 6.10
CA GLU A 309 44.93 9.51 5.04
C GLU A 309 46.20 10.37 4.90
N SER A 310 47.36 9.71 4.83
CA SER A 310 48.66 10.34 4.56
C SER A 310 49.14 9.92 3.18
N HIS A 311 49.63 10.86 2.37
CA HIS A 311 50.21 10.58 1.06
C HIS A 311 51.69 10.13 1.12
N ILE A 312 52.25 9.90 2.31
CA ILE A 312 53.66 9.51 2.49
C ILE A 312 53.70 8.30 3.45
N ASP A 313 54.23 7.17 2.96
CA ASP A 313 54.27 5.83 3.58
C ASP A 313 55.07 5.68 4.89
N THR A 314 55.33 6.76 5.63
CA THR A 314 56.12 6.72 6.87
C THR A 314 55.37 7.28 8.06
N ILE A 315 55.22 6.39 9.04
CA ILE A 315 54.66 6.48 10.39
C ILE A 315 54.82 7.87 11.03
N ASP A 316 53.72 8.62 11.20
CA ASP A 316 53.59 9.74 12.15
C ASP A 316 52.11 10.06 12.49
N LEU A 317 51.91 10.79 13.59
CA LEU A 317 50.69 11.00 14.41
C LEU A 317 49.39 11.39 13.63
N HIS A 318 48.66 10.38 13.15
CA HIS A 318 47.36 10.53 12.48
C HIS A 318 46.25 9.86 13.29
N TYR A 319 45.16 10.60 13.53
CA TYR A 319 44.04 10.13 14.37
C TYR A 319 42.70 10.33 13.67
N GLY A 320 41.79 9.37 13.76
CA GLY A 320 40.39 9.59 13.40
C GLY A 320 39.77 10.70 14.24
N LEU A 321 40.05 10.69 15.56
CA LEU A 321 39.50 11.64 16.53
C LEU A 321 40.60 12.22 17.42
N ASP A 322 40.55 13.53 17.65
CA ASP A 322 41.41 14.24 18.60
C ASP A 322 40.56 15.07 19.57
N ILE A 323 40.67 14.73 20.86
CA ILE A 323 39.94 15.36 21.96
C ILE A 323 40.88 16.32 22.69
N GLY A 324 40.61 17.61 22.53
CA GLY A 324 41.33 18.69 23.20
C GLY A 324 40.92 18.87 24.67
N GLN A 325 41.77 19.58 25.41
CA GLN A 325 41.72 19.67 26.87
C GLN A 325 40.46 20.36 27.45
N TYR A 326 39.70 21.10 26.64
CA TYR A 326 38.49 21.81 27.09
C TYR A 326 37.19 21.18 26.58
N ALA A 327 37.27 20.03 25.91
CA ALA A 327 36.11 19.34 25.36
C ALA A 327 35.47 18.40 26.40
N THR A 328 34.13 18.30 26.34
CA THR A 328 33.38 17.23 27.00
C THR A 328 32.86 16.30 25.90
N VAL A 329 33.27 15.04 25.91
CA VAL A 329 32.93 14.06 24.86
C VAL A 329 32.32 12.83 25.51
N ASP A 330 31.22 12.36 24.93
CA ASP A 330 30.56 11.10 25.25
C ASP A 330 30.62 10.18 24.02
N LEU A 331 31.29 9.04 24.19
CA LEU A 331 31.49 8.02 23.17
C LEU A 331 30.61 6.81 23.47
N SER A 332 29.61 6.60 22.63
CA SER A 332 28.67 5.47 22.66
C SER A 332 28.68 4.68 21.35
N GLY A 333 29.56 4.99 20.40
CA GLY A 333 29.76 4.14 19.23
C GLY A 333 30.71 4.74 18.19
N GLY A 334 31.11 3.93 17.21
CA GLY A 334 31.90 4.37 16.05
C GLY A 334 33.19 3.58 15.83
N THR A 335 33.80 3.82 14.67
CA THR A 335 35.08 3.22 14.25
C THR A 335 36.12 4.32 14.04
N PHE A 336 37.17 4.31 14.85
CA PHE A 336 38.18 5.36 14.88
C PHE A 336 39.55 4.79 14.49
N TYR A 337 40.16 5.35 13.45
CA TYR A 337 41.54 5.03 13.07
C TYR A 337 42.49 5.88 13.93
N GLY A 338 42.57 5.55 15.21
CA GLY A 338 43.28 6.28 16.26
C GLY A 338 42.42 7.33 16.97
N ILE A 339 42.58 7.43 18.29
CA ILE A 339 42.00 8.47 19.14
C ILE A 339 43.13 9.13 19.93
N LEU A 340 43.23 10.46 19.87
CA LEU A 340 44.11 11.24 20.74
C LEU A 340 43.32 11.81 21.91
N LEU A 341 43.80 11.56 23.13
CA LEU A 341 43.23 12.05 24.38
C LEU A 341 44.03 13.27 24.89
N PRO A 342 43.38 14.20 25.63
CA PRO A 342 43.99 15.47 26.00
C PRO A 342 45.17 15.33 26.96
N THR A 343 45.19 14.27 27.77
CA THR A 343 46.33 13.92 28.63
C THR A 343 46.57 12.42 28.58
N SER A 344 47.84 12.01 28.64
CA SER A 344 48.24 10.59 28.62
C SER A 344 47.81 9.81 29.87
N SER A 345 47.34 10.51 30.91
CA SER A 345 46.91 9.92 32.19
C SER A 345 45.40 9.69 32.29
N THR A 346 44.60 10.13 31.31
CA THR A 346 43.13 9.98 31.34
C THR A 346 42.75 8.73 30.54
N PRO A 347 42.12 7.70 31.16
CA PRO A 347 41.65 6.52 30.43
C PRO A 347 40.56 6.86 29.42
N LEU A 348 40.52 6.14 28.29
CA LEU A 348 39.43 6.25 27.30
C LEU A 348 38.06 5.92 27.94
N ALA A 349 38.03 5.03 28.93
CA ALA A 349 36.83 4.67 29.69
C ALA A 349 36.13 5.89 30.33
N ASN A 350 36.85 6.96 30.66
CA ASN A 350 36.25 8.18 31.22
C ASN A 350 35.36 8.94 30.22
N TYR A 351 35.43 8.58 28.94
CA TYR A 351 34.62 9.13 27.86
C TYR A 351 33.51 8.16 27.41
N MET A 352 33.34 7.02 28.11
CA MET A 352 32.37 5.96 27.80
C MET A 352 31.56 5.59 29.06
N ASP A 353 30.41 4.95 28.88
CA ASP A 353 29.66 4.31 29.96
C ASP A 353 30.06 2.82 30.05
N GLU A 354 30.78 2.44 31.12
CA GLU A 354 31.39 1.10 31.28
C GLU A 354 30.37 -0.05 31.32
N ASP A 355 29.12 0.22 31.69
CA ASP A 355 28.07 -0.80 31.80
C ASP A 355 27.39 -1.11 30.46
N THR A 356 27.58 -0.27 29.44
CA THR A 356 26.84 -0.35 28.17
C THR A 356 27.70 -0.48 26.93
N TYR A 357 28.98 -0.09 26.98
CA TYR A 357 29.87 -0.12 25.80
C TYR A 357 31.22 -0.74 26.10
N THR A 358 31.80 -1.46 25.13
CA THR A 358 33.16 -2.01 25.26
C THR A 358 34.02 -1.60 24.05
N PRO A 359 35.25 -1.10 24.26
CA PRO A 359 36.18 -0.86 23.17
C PRO A 359 36.68 -2.21 22.62
N LEU A 360 36.26 -2.54 21.42
CA LEU A 360 36.79 -3.66 20.65
C LEU A 360 38.07 -3.17 19.96
N SER A 361 39.22 -3.58 20.50
CA SER A 361 40.51 -3.44 19.82
C SER A 361 40.76 -4.66 18.96
N ASP A 362 41.34 -4.48 17.78
CA ASP A 362 41.78 -5.56 16.89
C ASP A 362 43.00 -6.35 17.41
N GLY A 363 43.21 -6.36 18.73
CA GLY A 363 44.31 -7.07 19.41
C GLY A 363 45.61 -6.26 19.54
N SER A 364 45.65 -5.00 19.10
CA SER A 364 46.78 -4.10 19.36
C SER A 364 46.50 -3.22 20.58
N ARG A 365 47.37 -3.30 21.59
CA ARG A 365 47.13 -2.81 22.95
C ARG A 365 46.76 -1.32 23.01
N PHE A 366 45.53 -1.03 23.45
CA PHE A 366 45.22 0.14 24.28
C PHE A 366 45.74 -0.19 25.70
N ASN A 367 46.87 0.39 26.13
CA ASN A 367 47.29 0.28 27.53
C ASN A 367 47.11 1.63 28.23
N PRO A 368 46.03 1.84 28.98
CA PRO A 368 45.84 3.06 29.77
C PRO A 368 46.78 3.13 31.00
N GLU A 369 47.59 2.10 31.29
CA GLU A 369 48.31 1.98 32.58
C GLU A 369 49.85 2.06 32.55
N SER A 370 50.53 2.34 31.43
CA SER A 370 52.01 2.48 31.49
C SER A 370 52.46 3.93 31.54
N GLU A 371 52.76 4.41 32.76
CA GLU A 371 53.67 5.53 33.00
C GLU A 371 54.98 5.30 32.22
N TYR A 372 55.37 6.30 31.42
CA TYR A 372 56.59 6.33 30.61
C TYR A 372 56.65 5.34 29.42
N SER A 373 55.97 5.69 28.34
CA SER A 373 56.63 5.58 27.03
C SER A 373 56.17 6.70 26.10
N GLN A 374 57.12 7.53 25.66
CA GLN A 374 57.07 8.16 24.33
C GLN A 374 57.33 7.08 23.26
N GLU A 375 56.69 5.91 23.35
CA GLU A 375 56.71 4.95 22.25
C GLU A 375 55.58 5.32 21.29
N TYR A 376 56.00 5.98 20.21
CA TYR A 376 55.31 6.13 18.94
C TYR A 376 54.14 5.15 18.77
N VAL A 377 52.92 5.65 18.93
CA VAL A 377 51.74 4.92 18.49
C VAL A 377 51.78 4.97 16.96
N GLU A 378 52.19 3.88 16.33
CA GLU A 378 52.15 3.75 14.86
C GLU A 378 50.77 4.20 14.33
N SER A 379 50.79 5.10 13.35
CA SER A 379 49.61 5.50 12.58
C SER A 379 48.92 4.27 11.98
N GLY A 380 47.60 4.12 12.17
CA GLY A 380 46.79 3.12 11.47
C GLY A 380 46.05 2.07 12.33
N LYS A 381 45.96 2.23 13.66
CA LYS A 381 45.27 1.28 14.55
C LYS A 381 43.78 1.60 14.71
N VAL A 382 42.91 0.59 14.67
CA VAL A 382 41.45 0.77 14.65
C VAL A 382 40.84 0.50 16.03
N VAL A 383 40.22 1.52 16.62
CA VAL A 383 39.42 1.41 17.84
C VAL A 383 37.95 1.38 17.45
N ARG A 384 37.22 0.35 17.86
CA ARG A 384 35.77 0.26 17.67
C ARG A 384 35.07 0.35 19.02
N ILE A 385 34.05 1.19 19.11
CA ILE A 385 33.20 1.28 20.31
C ILE A 385 31.84 0.74 19.89
N ALA A 386 31.35 -0.29 20.58
CA ALA A 386 30.08 -0.91 20.26
C ALA A 386 29.23 -1.28 21.49
N TRP A 387 27.91 -1.21 21.31
CA TRP A 387 26.91 -1.69 22.27
C TRP A 387 26.70 -3.20 22.07
N LEU A 388 26.72 -4.00 23.13
CA LEU A 388 26.60 -5.45 23.01
C LEU A 388 25.17 -5.95 23.25
N ILE A 389 24.63 -6.73 22.31
CA ILE A 389 23.30 -7.36 22.39
C ILE A 389 23.46 -8.84 22.74
N ASP A 390 23.04 -9.24 23.93
CA ASP A 390 23.10 -10.62 24.42
C ASP A 390 21.75 -11.34 24.44
N HIS A 391 20.65 -10.61 24.24
CA HIS A 391 19.31 -11.16 24.21
C HIS A 391 18.39 -10.41 23.23
N VAL A 392 17.51 -11.15 22.54
CA VAL A 392 16.45 -10.60 21.68
C VAL A 392 15.13 -11.33 21.96
N ASP A 393 14.10 -10.57 22.28
CA ASP A 393 12.71 -11.05 22.38
C ASP A 393 11.93 -10.65 21.13
N ILE A 394 11.24 -11.61 20.50
CA ILE A 394 10.45 -11.43 19.29
C ILE A 394 9.02 -11.92 19.55
N HIS A 395 8.02 -11.13 19.16
CA HIS A 395 6.62 -11.55 19.16
C HIS A 395 6.08 -11.70 17.74
N ILE A 396 5.58 -12.89 17.42
CA ILE A 396 5.05 -13.25 16.10
C ILE A 396 3.68 -13.88 16.27
N ASN A 397 2.68 -13.33 15.60
CA ASN A 397 1.33 -13.88 15.59
C ASN A 397 1.30 -15.24 14.89
N ALA A 398 0.55 -16.19 15.46
CA ALA A 398 0.39 -17.52 14.88
C ALA A 398 -0.38 -17.48 13.53
N PRO A 399 -0.18 -18.46 12.63
CA PRO A 399 -0.95 -18.64 11.40
C PRO A 399 -2.47 -18.77 11.66
N ILE A 400 -3.27 -17.89 11.06
CA ILE A 400 -4.75 -17.92 11.15
C ILE A 400 -5.31 -18.18 9.75
N ALA A 401 -6.08 -19.25 9.59
CA ALA A 401 -6.61 -19.63 8.28
C ALA A 401 -7.44 -18.49 7.66
N GLY A 402 -7.18 -18.21 6.38
CA GLY A 402 -7.81 -17.11 5.64
C GLY A 402 -7.16 -15.73 5.82
N VAL A 403 -6.22 -15.56 6.77
CA VAL A 403 -5.44 -14.31 6.91
C VAL A 403 -4.31 -14.30 5.88
N ASP A 404 -4.08 -13.15 5.25
CA ASP A 404 -3.00 -12.97 4.29
C ASP A 404 -1.63 -13.13 4.98
N ILE A 405 -0.75 -13.90 4.36
CA ILE A 405 0.61 -14.19 4.84
C ILE A 405 1.42 -12.88 4.99
N THR A 406 1.09 -11.85 4.20
CA THR A 406 1.74 -10.52 4.24
C THR A 406 1.17 -9.58 5.29
N GLU A 407 -0.04 -9.84 5.80
CA GLU A 407 -0.71 -9.03 6.82
C GLU A 407 -0.41 -9.50 8.26
N ASN A 408 0.34 -10.59 8.43
CA ASN A 408 0.60 -11.13 9.75
C ASN A 408 1.58 -10.25 10.54
N TYR A 409 1.02 -9.43 11.44
CA TYR A 409 1.77 -8.46 12.23
C TYR A 409 2.80 -9.12 13.14
N PHE A 410 3.95 -8.47 13.24
CA PHE A 410 5.01 -8.79 14.17
C PHE A 410 5.36 -7.54 14.96
N ASN A 411 5.75 -7.71 16.22
CA ASN A 411 6.25 -6.60 17.03
C ASN A 411 7.56 -7.02 17.70
N ILE A 412 8.60 -6.24 17.43
CA ILE A 412 9.68 -6.01 18.38
C ILE A 412 9.27 -4.75 19.15
N PRO A 413 9.49 -4.62 20.47
CA PRO A 413 9.25 -3.38 21.19
C PRO A 413 10.01 -2.22 20.51
N THR A 414 9.36 -1.43 19.65
CA THR A 414 10.07 -0.61 18.65
C THR A 414 10.66 0.69 19.21
N SER A 415 10.24 1.12 20.39
CA SER A 415 10.76 2.34 21.03
C SER A 415 12.04 2.04 21.82
N GLY A 416 13.19 2.46 21.28
CA GLY A 416 14.50 2.31 21.90
C GLY A 416 15.30 1.05 21.51
N CYS A 417 14.71 0.14 20.71
CA CYS A 417 15.40 -1.08 20.26
C CYS A 417 16.47 -0.81 19.20
N LYS A 418 17.66 -1.38 19.44
CA LYS A 418 18.89 -1.25 18.63
C LYS A 418 18.97 -2.22 17.45
N VAL A 419 17.93 -3.02 17.25
CA VAL A 419 17.80 -4.00 16.17
C VAL A 419 16.63 -3.64 15.25
N THR A 420 16.72 -4.09 14.01
CA THR A 420 15.67 -4.09 12.99
C THR A 420 15.44 -5.53 12.55
N MET A 421 14.21 -5.85 12.15
CA MET A 421 13.88 -7.16 11.61
C MET A 421 13.54 -7.04 10.13
N TYR A 422 14.00 -8.00 9.33
CA TYR A 422 13.54 -8.15 7.96
C TYR A 422 12.20 -8.89 7.93
N TYR A 423 11.48 -8.78 6.80
CA TYR A 423 10.21 -9.47 6.61
C TYR A 423 10.35 -10.98 6.89
N PRO A 424 9.50 -11.55 7.76
CA PRO A 424 9.54 -12.97 8.09
C PRO A 424 9.23 -13.81 6.85
N GLN A 425 9.95 -14.92 6.69
CA GLN A 425 9.77 -15.86 5.60
C GLN A 425 8.96 -17.06 6.09
N TRP A 426 7.77 -17.25 5.53
CA TRP A 426 6.88 -18.36 5.89
C TRP A 426 7.11 -19.58 5.00
N TYR A 427 7.10 -20.75 5.61
CA TYR A 427 7.20 -22.04 4.93
C TYR A 427 5.94 -22.84 5.20
N LYS A 428 5.21 -23.21 4.15
CA LYS A 428 4.02 -24.07 4.21
C LYS A 428 4.43 -25.49 3.82
N ASN A 429 4.24 -26.46 4.71
CA ASN A 429 4.63 -27.86 4.49
C ASN A 429 6.09 -28.03 4.03
N GLY A 430 6.97 -27.13 4.47
CA GLY A 430 8.40 -27.12 4.11
C GLY A 430 8.76 -26.31 2.85
N GLU A 431 7.80 -25.75 2.12
CA GLU A 431 8.06 -24.90 0.95
C GLU A 431 7.85 -23.42 1.27
N LEU A 432 8.74 -22.55 0.79
CA LEU A 432 8.66 -21.10 0.99
C LEU A 432 7.40 -20.53 0.30
N VAL A 433 6.62 -19.73 1.04
CA VAL A 433 5.42 -19.05 0.53
C VAL A 433 5.55 -17.55 0.78
N THR A 434 5.39 -16.76 -0.28
CA THR A 434 5.58 -15.30 -0.26
C THR A 434 4.31 -14.48 -0.47
N TYR A 435 3.20 -15.12 -0.87
CA TYR A 435 1.89 -14.50 -1.08
C TYR A 435 0.77 -15.52 -0.86
N GLY A 436 -0.45 -15.03 -0.62
CA GLY A 436 -1.64 -15.85 -0.37
C GLY A 436 -2.05 -15.85 1.10
N THR A 437 -3.01 -16.69 1.46
CA THR A 437 -3.53 -16.78 2.82
C THR A 437 -3.05 -18.05 3.53
N PHE A 438 -3.03 -18.05 4.86
CA PHE A 438 -2.81 -19.29 5.61
C PHE A 438 -3.97 -20.27 5.35
N GLU A 439 -3.65 -21.54 5.18
CA GLU A 439 -4.63 -22.59 4.90
C GLU A 439 -4.81 -23.52 6.10
N ALA A 440 -6.06 -23.73 6.49
CA ALA A 440 -6.38 -24.66 7.58
C ALA A 440 -5.86 -26.08 7.28
N GLY A 441 -5.24 -26.70 8.29
CA GLY A 441 -4.64 -28.03 8.21
C GLY A 441 -3.26 -28.09 7.55
N ALA A 442 -2.74 -27.00 6.97
CA ALA A 442 -1.36 -26.96 6.49
C ALA A 442 -0.40 -26.64 7.64
N SER A 443 0.80 -27.23 7.63
CA SER A 443 1.85 -26.94 8.60
C SER A 443 2.64 -25.69 8.23
N TYR A 444 2.95 -24.84 9.21
CA TYR A 444 3.66 -23.57 8.97
C TYR A 444 4.84 -23.39 9.91
N LYS A 445 5.91 -22.87 9.32
CA LYS A 445 7.15 -22.49 9.99
C LYS A 445 7.56 -21.10 9.53
N VAL A 446 8.21 -20.33 10.40
CA VAL A 446 8.72 -18.99 10.08
C VAL A 446 10.23 -18.95 10.27
N VAL A 447 10.91 -18.28 9.35
CA VAL A 447 12.31 -17.89 9.48
C VAL A 447 12.38 -16.38 9.60
N VAL A 448 13.08 -15.90 10.62
CA VAL A 448 13.16 -14.48 10.99
C VAL A 448 14.60 -14.06 10.98
N TRP A 449 14.87 -12.93 10.33
CA TRP A 449 16.19 -12.30 10.28
C TRP A 449 16.17 -11.00 11.07
N VAL A 450 17.08 -10.88 12.04
CA VAL A 450 17.22 -9.69 12.88
C VAL A 450 18.60 -9.09 12.63
N ASP A 451 18.63 -7.85 12.16
CA ASP A 451 19.85 -7.07 11.93
C ASP A 451 20.02 -6.01 13.02
N VAL A 452 21.25 -5.62 13.27
CA VAL A 452 21.55 -4.48 14.13
C VAL A 452 21.38 -3.19 13.32
N LYS A 453 20.74 -2.18 13.92
CA LYS A 453 20.62 -0.85 13.29
C LYS A 453 21.99 -0.18 13.27
N ALA A 454 22.46 0.13 12.06
CA ALA A 454 23.79 0.71 11.82
C ALA A 454 24.07 2.00 12.65
N ASP A 455 23.05 2.84 12.85
CA ASP A 455 23.17 4.15 13.50
C ASP A 455 23.42 4.10 15.02
N TYR A 456 23.38 2.92 15.63
CA TYR A 456 23.55 2.76 17.07
C TYR A 456 24.86 2.09 17.47
N GLY A 457 25.73 1.75 16.51
CA GLY A 457 27.01 1.11 16.79
C GLY A 457 26.87 -0.15 17.64
N ALA A 458 25.84 -0.96 17.46
CA ALA A 458 25.62 -2.16 18.26
C ALA A 458 26.15 -3.42 17.55
N GLU A 459 26.44 -4.49 18.31
CA GLU A 459 26.82 -5.81 17.80
C GLU A 459 26.20 -6.92 18.67
N PHE A 460 25.82 -8.05 18.06
CA PHE A 460 25.42 -9.25 18.80
C PHE A 460 26.63 -9.91 19.48
N THR A 461 26.48 -10.27 20.75
CA THR A 461 27.51 -11.04 21.46
C THR A 461 27.65 -12.44 20.87
N THR A 462 28.82 -13.08 21.04
CA THR A 462 29.06 -14.47 20.65
C THR A 462 28.15 -15.48 21.38
N GLY A 463 27.46 -15.07 22.44
CA GLY A 463 26.46 -15.86 23.19
C GLY A 463 25.00 -15.41 23.05
N VAL A 464 24.66 -14.50 22.12
CA VAL A 464 23.28 -14.00 21.95
C VAL A 464 22.23 -15.12 22.00
N THR A 465 21.21 -14.89 22.81
CA THR A 465 20.04 -15.75 22.96
C THR A 465 18.81 -15.09 22.34
N VAL A 466 17.89 -15.89 21.81
CA VAL A 466 16.65 -15.38 21.22
C VAL A 466 15.46 -16.13 21.80
N ALA A 467 14.38 -15.40 22.09
CA ALA A 467 13.09 -15.99 22.38
C ALA A 467 12.03 -15.50 21.38
N ILE A 468 11.21 -16.42 20.89
CA ILE A 468 10.02 -16.13 20.10
C ILE A 468 8.80 -16.49 20.95
N ASN A 469 7.88 -15.54 21.17
CA ASN A 469 6.68 -15.74 21.98
C ASN A 469 6.99 -16.33 23.38
N ASN A 470 8.04 -15.81 24.03
CA ASN A 470 8.59 -16.25 25.32
C ASN A 470 9.16 -17.69 25.33
N GLN A 471 9.36 -18.31 24.18
CA GLN A 471 10.04 -19.61 24.07
C GLN A 471 11.45 -19.42 23.51
N SER A 472 12.44 -20.00 24.20
CA SER A 472 13.83 -19.98 23.73
C SER A 472 13.94 -20.73 22.41
N VAL A 473 14.58 -20.10 21.42
CA VAL A 473 14.83 -20.70 20.10
C VAL A 473 16.33 -20.74 19.80
N ASP A 474 16.74 -21.72 19.01
CA ASP A 474 18.12 -21.82 18.56
C ASP A 474 18.40 -20.78 17.46
N VAL A 475 19.58 -20.17 17.53
CA VAL A 475 20.07 -19.24 16.51
C VAL A 475 20.73 -20.03 15.39
N ASP A 476 20.04 -20.16 14.26
CA ASP A 476 20.47 -20.95 13.09
C ASP A 476 21.67 -20.29 12.39
N ARG A 477 21.70 -18.95 12.33
CA ARG A 477 22.81 -18.19 11.75
C ARG A 477 23.20 -17.01 12.61
N LYS A 478 24.50 -16.73 12.67
CA LYS A 478 25.05 -15.67 13.50
C LYS A 478 26.25 -14.97 12.88
N SER A 479 26.17 -13.65 12.79
CA SER A 479 27.29 -12.72 12.64
C SER A 479 27.26 -11.69 13.77
N SER A 480 28.20 -10.73 13.75
CA SER A 480 28.19 -9.61 14.71
C SER A 480 27.01 -8.64 14.50
N HIS A 481 26.36 -8.67 13.34
CA HIS A 481 25.28 -7.73 13.02
C HIS A 481 23.97 -8.43 12.61
N LEU A 482 23.99 -9.71 12.25
CA LEU A 482 22.82 -10.42 11.74
C LEU A 482 22.64 -11.77 12.45
N ILE A 483 21.42 -12.03 12.90
CA ILE A 483 21.00 -13.35 13.37
C ILE A 483 19.80 -13.85 12.58
N ALA A 484 19.70 -15.16 12.42
CA ALA A 484 18.51 -15.83 11.90
C ALA A 484 18.02 -16.88 12.88
N VAL A 485 16.70 -16.91 13.09
CA VAL A 485 16.02 -17.89 13.95
C VAL A 485 14.85 -18.52 13.21
N GLU A 486 14.58 -19.77 13.54
CA GLU A 486 13.48 -20.56 12.99
C GLU A 486 12.49 -20.91 14.09
N TYR A 487 11.19 -20.81 13.80
CA TYR A 487 10.13 -21.21 14.73
C TYR A 487 9.01 -21.97 14.00
N ASP A 488 8.63 -23.13 14.55
CA ASP A 488 7.61 -24.02 13.98
C ASP A 488 6.28 -23.80 14.71
N PHE A 489 5.26 -23.37 13.97
CA PHE A 489 3.90 -23.17 14.50
C PHE A 489 3.02 -24.43 14.40
N GLY A 490 3.47 -25.48 13.71
CA GLY A 490 2.66 -26.68 13.48
C GLY A 490 1.50 -26.43 12.50
N GLU A 491 0.42 -27.21 12.63
CA GLU A 491 -0.76 -27.13 11.74
C GLU A 491 -1.61 -25.89 12.02
N CYS A 492 -1.95 -25.13 10.96
CA CYS A 492 -2.85 -23.99 11.04
C CYS A 492 -4.28 -24.47 11.39
N PRO A 493 -4.92 -23.92 12.44
CA PRO A 493 -6.21 -24.39 12.92
C PRO A 493 -7.38 -23.99 12.00
N ASN A 494 -8.47 -24.75 12.07
CA ASN A 494 -9.75 -24.40 11.44
C ASN A 494 -10.48 -23.33 12.27
N ILE A 495 -10.94 -22.25 11.62
CA ILE A 495 -11.60 -21.14 12.30
C ILE A 495 -13.10 -21.42 12.46
N ILE A 496 -13.62 -21.16 13.67
CA ILE A 496 -15.04 -21.24 14.01
C ILE A 496 -15.55 -19.80 14.20
N SER A 497 -16.25 -19.25 13.21
CA SER A 497 -16.82 -17.90 13.28
C SER A 497 -18.21 -17.85 13.89
N GLU A 498 -18.90 -19.00 14.01
CA GLU A 498 -20.28 -19.10 14.49
C GLU A 498 -20.46 -20.26 15.49
N VAL A 499 -21.18 -20.01 16.58
CA VAL A 499 -21.49 -20.97 17.64
C VAL A 499 -23.00 -21.04 17.85
N ASP A 500 -23.61 -22.19 17.59
CA ASP A 500 -25.05 -22.38 17.75
C ASP A 500 -25.35 -23.25 18.97
N LEU A 501 -26.15 -22.71 19.89
CA LEU A 501 -26.52 -23.34 21.15
C LEU A 501 -28.03 -23.50 21.26
N THR A 502 -28.46 -24.57 21.92
CA THR A 502 -29.87 -24.78 22.29
C THR A 502 -30.00 -24.90 23.80
N VAL A 503 -30.83 -24.04 24.41
CA VAL A 503 -31.04 -23.95 25.86
C VAL A 503 -32.54 -23.85 26.14
N THR A 504 -33.06 -24.59 27.13
CA THR A 504 -34.48 -24.50 27.48
C THR A 504 -34.81 -23.14 28.11
N ALA A 505 -35.74 -22.39 27.52
CA ALA A 505 -36.18 -21.08 28.01
C ALA A 505 -36.85 -21.15 29.41
N PRO A 506 -36.75 -20.09 30.23
CA PRO A 506 -37.38 -20.01 31.53
C PRO A 506 -38.91 -20.01 31.39
N LYS A 507 -39.57 -20.79 32.24
CA LYS A 507 -41.03 -20.88 32.30
C LYS A 507 -41.46 -20.89 33.75
N GLU A 508 -42.43 -20.05 34.11
CA GLU A 508 -42.92 -19.94 35.48
C GLU A 508 -43.21 -21.34 36.09
N GLY A 509 -42.72 -21.56 37.30
CA GLY A 509 -42.94 -22.79 38.06
C GLY A 509 -42.03 -23.98 37.70
N ASN A 510 -41.28 -23.92 36.59
CA ASN A 510 -40.25 -24.89 36.23
C ASN A 510 -38.90 -24.58 36.90
N THR A 511 -38.06 -25.60 37.09
CA THR A 511 -36.67 -25.45 37.52
C THR A 511 -35.72 -25.20 36.33
N PRO A 512 -34.57 -24.53 36.53
CA PRO A 512 -33.60 -24.26 35.49
C PRO A 512 -33.00 -25.53 34.86
N SER A 513 -32.84 -25.51 33.54
CA SER A 513 -32.15 -26.56 32.77
C SER A 513 -30.71 -26.13 32.45
N TYR A 514 -29.75 -27.03 32.61
CA TYR A 514 -28.33 -26.77 32.31
C TYR A 514 -27.82 -27.60 31.11
N THR A 515 -28.74 -28.27 30.42
CA THR A 515 -28.45 -28.98 29.18
C THR A 515 -28.28 -27.95 28.07
N VAL A 516 -27.16 -28.04 27.35
CA VAL A 516 -26.84 -27.18 26.22
C VAL A 516 -26.61 -28.09 25.02
N GLY A 517 -27.43 -27.93 23.99
CA GLY A 517 -27.16 -28.52 22.67
C GLY A 517 -26.14 -27.67 21.93
N CYS A 518 -25.20 -28.31 21.21
CA CYS A 518 -24.25 -27.63 20.33
C CYS A 518 -24.54 -28.01 18.89
N GLY A 519 -24.59 -27.03 17.98
CA GLY A 519 -24.92 -27.24 16.56
C GLY A 519 -23.81 -27.89 15.74
N SER A 520 -22.58 -27.97 16.27
CA SER A 520 -21.41 -28.51 15.58
C SER A 520 -20.56 -29.40 16.48
N ASP A 521 -19.88 -30.36 15.86
CA ASP A 521 -18.87 -31.19 16.50
C ASP A 521 -17.54 -30.45 16.73
N ALA A 522 -17.37 -29.21 16.24
CA ALA A 522 -16.11 -28.47 16.36
C ALA A 522 -15.89 -27.82 17.75
N TYR A 523 -16.95 -27.67 18.53
CA TYR A 523 -16.93 -27.09 19.88
C TYR A 523 -17.87 -27.85 20.83
N TYR A 524 -17.76 -27.60 22.12
CA TYR A 524 -18.66 -28.15 23.12
C TYR A 524 -18.82 -27.22 24.32
N ALA A 525 -20.00 -27.26 24.94
CA ALA A 525 -20.27 -26.55 26.19
C ALA A 525 -19.49 -27.17 27.35
N VAL A 526 -18.75 -26.35 28.09
CA VAL A 526 -17.87 -26.78 29.19
C VAL A 526 -18.71 -27.28 30.39
N GLY A 527 -18.17 -28.28 31.09
CA GLY A 527 -18.84 -28.95 32.23
C GLY A 527 -19.81 -30.05 31.78
N GLY A 528 -19.63 -31.29 32.25
CA GLY A 528 -20.56 -32.39 31.93
C GLY A 528 -21.92 -32.25 32.62
N SER A 529 -22.84 -33.19 32.38
CA SER A 529 -24.20 -33.24 32.97
C SER A 529 -24.25 -33.42 34.51
N SER A 530 -23.11 -33.36 35.21
CA SER A 530 -22.97 -33.50 36.66
C SER A 530 -22.17 -32.39 37.35
N ASN A 531 -21.55 -31.46 36.61
CA ASN A 531 -20.69 -30.40 37.17
C ASN A 531 -21.43 -29.05 37.24
N TYR A 532 -22.58 -29.07 37.91
CA TYR A 532 -23.39 -27.89 38.17
C TYR A 532 -22.62 -26.95 39.09
N THR A 533 -22.06 -25.87 38.54
CA THR A 533 -22.16 -24.49 39.08
C THR A 533 -21.20 -23.51 38.39
N ASP A 534 -20.09 -23.94 37.81
CA ASP A 534 -19.01 -22.97 37.51
C ASP A 534 -19.01 -22.48 36.06
N TYR A 535 -19.41 -23.34 35.10
CA TYR A 535 -19.35 -23.03 33.67
C TYR A 535 -20.71 -22.86 32.98
N ARG A 536 -21.81 -23.14 33.70
CA ARG A 536 -23.20 -23.07 33.20
C ARG A 536 -24.10 -22.51 34.29
N GLN A 537 -24.67 -21.34 34.08
CA GLN A 537 -25.24 -20.53 35.15
C GLN A 537 -26.53 -19.84 34.71
N TRP A 538 -27.51 -19.83 35.60
CA TRP A 538 -28.71 -19.02 35.46
C TRP A 538 -28.66 -17.85 36.43
N TYR A 539 -29.14 -16.71 35.97
CA TYR A 539 -29.25 -15.48 36.73
C TYR A 539 -30.69 -14.97 36.70
N GLU A 540 -31.13 -14.36 37.79
CA GLU A 540 -32.41 -13.65 37.91
C GLU A 540 -32.19 -12.18 38.23
N SER A 541 -33.11 -11.33 37.80
CA SER A 541 -33.14 -9.91 38.13
C SER A 541 -34.59 -9.43 38.30
N SER A 542 -34.84 -8.56 39.27
CA SER A 542 -36.16 -7.94 39.46
C SER A 542 -36.35 -6.67 38.62
N ASP A 543 -35.28 -6.14 38.01
CA ASP A 543 -35.27 -4.86 37.30
C ASP A 543 -34.62 -4.92 35.91
N GLY A 544 -34.06 -6.07 35.52
CA GLY A 544 -33.32 -6.27 34.27
C GLY A 544 -31.87 -5.75 34.32
N GLU A 545 -31.48 -5.10 35.41
CA GLU A 545 -30.19 -4.40 35.54
C GLU A 545 -29.26 -5.10 36.53
N VAL A 546 -29.78 -5.53 37.69
CA VAL A 546 -29.01 -6.19 38.75
C VAL A 546 -29.29 -7.69 38.78
N TRP A 547 -28.27 -8.48 38.52
CA TRP A 547 -28.39 -9.93 38.30
C TRP A 547 -27.82 -10.75 39.46
N TRP A 548 -28.59 -11.75 39.91
CA TRP A 548 -28.20 -12.69 40.97
C TRP A 548 -28.23 -14.12 40.45
N LYS A 549 -27.17 -14.88 40.74
CA LYS A 549 -27.11 -16.30 40.37
C LYS A 549 -28.16 -17.08 41.15
N ILE A 550 -28.99 -17.85 40.44
CA ILE A 550 -30.04 -18.64 41.09
C ILE A 550 -29.56 -20.04 41.48
N ASN A 551 -30.20 -20.59 42.51
CA ASN A 551 -29.97 -21.96 42.95
C ASN A 551 -30.59 -22.94 41.93
N PRO A 552 -29.91 -24.04 41.54
CA PRO A 552 -30.45 -25.03 40.61
C PRO A 552 -31.84 -25.60 40.98
N ASP A 553 -32.18 -25.63 42.27
CA ASP A 553 -33.48 -26.13 42.75
C ASP A 553 -34.57 -25.05 42.82
N SER A 554 -34.25 -23.79 42.54
CA SER A 554 -35.24 -22.68 42.48
C SER A 554 -36.19 -22.85 41.30
N LYS A 555 -37.37 -22.24 41.38
CA LYS A 555 -38.32 -22.14 40.27
C LYS A 555 -38.28 -20.75 39.65
N PHE A 556 -38.48 -20.67 38.33
CA PHE A 556 -38.69 -19.38 37.67
C PHE A 556 -40.00 -18.74 38.15
N THR A 557 -39.97 -17.42 38.35
CA THR A 557 -41.08 -16.60 38.89
C THR A 557 -41.47 -15.55 37.84
N ALA A 558 -42.76 -15.33 37.66
CA ALA A 558 -43.26 -14.26 36.79
C ALA A 558 -42.74 -12.89 37.23
N ASP A 559 -42.66 -11.93 36.30
CA ASP A 559 -42.17 -10.56 36.50
C ASP A 559 -40.67 -10.43 36.88
N TYR A 560 -39.91 -11.52 36.84
CA TYR A 560 -38.44 -11.52 36.99
C TYR A 560 -37.76 -11.77 35.66
N TYR A 561 -36.66 -11.08 35.40
CA TYR A 561 -35.80 -11.26 34.24
C TYR A 561 -34.85 -12.43 34.45
N TYR A 562 -34.56 -13.20 33.40
CA TYR A 562 -33.66 -14.35 33.48
C TYR A 562 -32.62 -14.37 32.36
N LYS A 563 -31.37 -14.65 32.73
CA LYS A 563 -30.24 -14.77 31.81
C LYS A 563 -29.54 -16.12 32.00
N PHE A 564 -29.07 -16.72 30.92
CA PHE A 564 -28.23 -17.91 30.94
C PHE A 564 -26.81 -17.60 30.46
N VAL A 565 -25.81 -18.16 31.13
CA VAL A 565 -24.38 -17.96 30.85
C VAL A 565 -23.70 -19.31 30.73
N VAL A 566 -22.95 -19.52 29.65
CA VAL A 566 -22.22 -20.78 29.40
C VAL A 566 -20.86 -20.56 28.75
N ASP A 567 -19.85 -21.27 29.24
CA ASP A 567 -18.54 -21.33 28.58
C ASP A 567 -18.51 -22.40 27.49
N ILE A 568 -17.96 -22.04 26.32
CA ILE A 568 -17.79 -22.91 25.16
C ILE A 568 -16.30 -23.08 24.87
N ARG A 569 -15.89 -24.32 24.56
CA ARG A 569 -14.51 -24.65 24.21
C ARG A 569 -14.42 -25.30 22.83
N THR A 570 -13.41 -24.92 22.04
CA THR A 570 -13.09 -25.59 20.78
C THR A 570 -12.48 -26.98 20.99
N LYS A 571 -12.69 -27.91 20.04
CA LYS A 571 -11.92 -29.16 19.97
C LYS A 571 -10.51 -28.90 19.41
N ASN A 572 -9.60 -29.84 19.63
CA ASN A 572 -8.25 -29.77 19.06
C ASN A 572 -8.31 -29.60 17.53
N GLY A 573 -7.46 -28.72 16.97
CA GLY A 573 -7.45 -28.38 15.55
C GLY A 573 -8.43 -27.27 15.14
N TYR A 574 -9.20 -26.71 16.08
CA TYR A 574 -10.08 -25.57 15.84
C TYR A 574 -9.79 -24.40 16.78
N GLU A 575 -10.01 -23.18 16.32
CA GLU A 575 -9.89 -21.95 17.09
C GLU A 575 -11.01 -20.96 16.77
N PHE A 576 -11.36 -20.12 17.74
CA PHE A 576 -12.20 -18.96 17.50
C PHE A 576 -11.34 -17.83 16.93
N PRO A 577 -11.84 -17.08 15.95
CA PRO A 577 -11.16 -15.86 15.50
C PRO A 577 -11.13 -14.85 16.65
N THR A 578 -10.10 -14.01 16.70
CA THR A 578 -9.94 -12.97 17.72
C THR A 578 -9.60 -11.63 17.09
N TYR A 579 -9.84 -10.54 17.81
CA TYR A 579 -9.37 -9.20 17.43
C TYR A 579 -8.72 -8.51 18.63
N ASP A 580 -7.83 -7.54 18.37
CA ASP A 580 -7.13 -6.77 19.40
C ASP A 580 -7.63 -5.32 19.43
N ASN A 581 -8.11 -4.89 20.60
CA ASN A 581 -8.45 -3.50 20.91
C ASN A 581 -7.83 -3.07 22.25
N GLY A 582 -6.54 -3.39 22.45
CA GLY A 582 -5.80 -3.19 23.70
C GLY A 582 -5.90 -4.38 24.68
N THR A 583 -6.82 -5.30 24.44
CA THR A 583 -6.88 -6.65 25.02
C THR A 583 -7.46 -7.60 23.95
N ILE A 584 -6.94 -8.83 23.86
CA ILE A 584 -7.43 -9.82 22.89
C ILE A 584 -8.85 -10.25 23.25
N GLN A 585 -9.79 -10.08 22.31
CA GLN A 585 -11.21 -10.42 22.42
C GLN A 585 -11.61 -11.46 21.38
N PRO A 586 -12.63 -12.31 21.64
CA PRO A 586 -13.16 -13.22 20.65
C PRO A 586 -13.97 -12.47 19.56
N ASN A 587 -13.79 -12.85 18.29
CA ASN A 587 -14.47 -12.32 17.11
C ASN A 587 -15.50 -13.33 16.53
N VAL A 588 -16.25 -13.97 17.39
CA VAL A 588 -17.17 -15.05 17.04
C VAL A 588 -18.59 -14.63 17.36
N SER A 589 -19.54 -14.96 16.49
CA SER A 589 -20.96 -14.80 16.79
C SER A 589 -21.46 -16.08 17.47
N ALA A 590 -22.36 -15.93 18.43
CA ALA A 590 -23.06 -17.06 19.01
C ALA A 590 -24.56 -16.86 18.93
N THR A 591 -25.30 -17.95 18.69
CA THR A 591 -26.74 -17.98 18.83
C THR A 591 -27.16 -18.90 19.97
N VAL A 592 -28.19 -18.50 20.72
CA VAL A 592 -28.91 -19.36 21.67
C VAL A 592 -30.35 -19.44 21.18
N ASN A 593 -30.80 -20.66 20.84
CA ASN A 593 -32.11 -20.90 20.23
C ASN A 593 -32.37 -20.09 18.95
N GLY A 594 -31.33 -19.80 18.18
CA GLY A 594 -31.41 -18.99 16.95
C GLY A 594 -31.31 -17.48 17.15
N TYR A 595 -31.10 -17.00 18.39
CA TYR A 595 -30.94 -15.59 18.71
C TYR A 595 -29.50 -15.22 19.02
N TYR A 596 -29.03 -14.08 18.52
CA TYR A 596 -27.71 -13.59 18.88
C TYR A 596 -27.55 -13.45 20.40
N ALA A 597 -26.54 -14.13 20.91
CA ALA A 597 -26.11 -14.05 22.28
C ALA A 597 -24.88 -13.15 22.37
N ASN A 598 -24.71 -12.54 23.54
CA ASN A 598 -23.52 -11.75 23.81
C ASN A 598 -22.34 -12.71 24.01
N VAL A 599 -21.26 -12.49 23.25
CA VAL A 599 -20.03 -13.27 23.38
C VAL A 599 -18.97 -12.42 24.03
N ILE A 600 -18.39 -12.93 25.11
CA ILE A 600 -17.32 -12.26 25.84
C ILE A 600 -16.15 -13.21 26.08
N LYS A 601 -14.99 -12.63 26.40
CA LYS A 601 -13.82 -13.39 26.79
C LYS A 601 -14.09 -14.17 28.08
N ALA A 602 -13.84 -15.49 28.03
CA ALA A 602 -13.88 -16.33 29.22
C ALA A 602 -12.78 -15.93 30.22
N TYR A 603 -13.14 -15.88 31.51
CA TYR A 603 -12.26 -15.36 32.56
C TYR A 603 -10.95 -16.16 32.67
N ASP A 604 -9.81 -15.47 32.55
CA ASP A 604 -8.46 -16.05 32.64
C ASP A 604 -8.21 -17.21 31.66
N GLN A 605 -8.93 -17.24 30.53
CA GLN A 605 -8.74 -18.21 29.46
C GLN A 605 -8.24 -17.55 28.17
N ASP A 606 -7.68 -18.38 27.29
CA ASP A 606 -7.32 -18.02 25.93
C ASP A 606 -8.58 -17.85 25.07
N PRO A 607 -8.88 -16.63 24.56
CA PRO A 607 -10.08 -16.34 23.79
C PRO A 607 -10.12 -17.05 22.42
N SER A 608 -8.99 -17.57 21.93
CA SER A 608 -8.97 -18.43 20.73
C SER A 608 -9.49 -19.84 20.99
N ARG A 609 -9.59 -20.23 22.27
CA ARG A 609 -9.98 -21.59 22.71
C ARG A 609 -11.26 -21.61 23.54
N TYR A 610 -11.52 -20.54 24.28
CA TYR A 610 -12.65 -20.43 25.19
C TYR A 610 -13.38 -19.10 25.01
N ILE A 611 -14.70 -19.19 24.97
CA ILE A 611 -15.59 -18.02 25.01
C ILE A 611 -16.66 -18.24 26.06
N THR A 612 -17.22 -17.15 26.55
CA THR A 612 -18.43 -17.15 27.37
C THR A 612 -19.58 -16.59 26.54
N VAL A 613 -20.68 -17.34 26.46
CA VAL A 613 -21.90 -16.94 25.76
C VAL A 613 -22.96 -16.60 26.81
N GLU A 614 -23.46 -15.38 26.78
CA GLU A 614 -24.53 -14.88 27.63
C GLU A 614 -25.78 -14.58 26.81
N TYR A 615 -26.92 -15.13 27.23
CA TYR A 615 -28.19 -14.86 26.58
C TYR A 615 -29.27 -14.48 27.60
N ASP A 616 -29.80 -13.27 27.43
CA ASP A 616 -30.90 -12.73 28.22
C ASP A 616 -32.24 -13.18 27.63
N PHE A 617 -32.98 -13.99 28.39
CA PHE A 617 -34.31 -14.44 28.02
C PHE A 617 -35.39 -13.37 28.32
N GLY A 618 -35.00 -12.24 28.89
CA GLY A 618 -35.89 -11.15 29.26
C GLY A 618 -36.73 -11.46 30.50
N MET A 619 -37.72 -10.59 30.75
CA MET A 619 -38.70 -10.79 31.81
C MET A 619 -39.47 -12.09 31.53
N CYS A 620 -39.56 -12.94 32.53
CA CYS A 620 -40.47 -14.08 32.55
C CYS A 620 -41.89 -13.52 32.55
N ASN A 621 -42.38 -13.17 31.37
CA ASN A 621 -43.67 -12.53 31.17
C ASN A 621 -44.76 -13.56 30.91
N ASP A 622 -45.70 -13.49 31.84
CA ASP A 622 -47.07 -13.96 31.78
C ASP A 622 -47.81 -13.00 30.80
N GLU A 623 -48.07 -13.41 29.56
CA GLU A 623 -49.21 -12.97 28.73
C GLU A 623 -49.18 -11.69 27.80
N LEU A 624 -48.21 -10.75 27.77
CA LEU A 624 -48.27 -9.54 26.86
C LEU A 624 -47.05 -9.33 25.91
N ILE A 625 -47.30 -8.93 24.65
CA ILE A 625 -46.30 -8.74 23.57
C ILE A 625 -46.16 -7.25 23.21
N GLU A 626 -44.97 -6.68 23.42
CA GLU A 626 -44.71 -5.24 23.22
C GLU A 626 -43.78 -4.91 22.05
N ASN A 627 -43.10 -5.90 21.46
CA ASN A 627 -42.16 -5.73 20.37
C ASN A 627 -42.26 -6.89 19.37
N ILE A 628 -42.41 -6.55 18.09
CA ILE A 628 -42.53 -7.47 16.97
C ILE A 628 -41.34 -7.30 16.04
N ILE A 629 -40.63 -8.39 15.78
CA ILE A 629 -39.43 -8.38 14.93
C ILE A 629 -39.54 -9.50 13.90
N VAL A 630 -39.56 -9.11 12.63
CA VAL A 630 -39.61 -10.02 11.48
C VAL A 630 -38.40 -9.76 10.59
N GLU A 631 -37.65 -10.80 10.29
CA GLU A 631 -36.36 -10.71 9.59
C GLU A 631 -36.34 -11.65 8.39
N ASN A 632 -35.31 -11.52 7.56
CA ASN A 632 -35.09 -12.36 6.37
C ASN A 632 -36.25 -12.35 5.35
N VAL A 633 -36.99 -11.25 5.28
CA VAL A 633 -37.97 -11.00 4.21
C VAL A 633 -37.20 -10.55 2.96
N VAL A 634 -37.25 -11.31 1.87
CA VAL A 634 -36.50 -10.95 0.64
C VAL A 634 -37.18 -9.76 -0.03
N ALA A 635 -36.42 -8.68 -0.23
CA ALA A 635 -36.90 -7.48 -0.92
C ALA A 635 -37.23 -7.78 -2.41
N PRO A 636 -38.21 -7.07 -3.00
CA PRO A 636 -38.60 -7.27 -4.39
C PRO A 636 -37.49 -6.86 -5.36
N VAL A 637 -37.14 -7.75 -6.29
CA VAL A 637 -36.18 -7.51 -7.36
C VAL A 637 -36.88 -7.73 -8.70
N ALA A 638 -36.68 -6.80 -9.64
CA ALA A 638 -37.36 -6.85 -10.93
C ALA A 638 -37.06 -8.15 -11.71
N GLY A 639 -38.11 -8.75 -12.27
CA GLY A 639 -38.07 -10.04 -12.97
C GLY A 639 -37.98 -11.27 -12.04
N GLU A 640 -37.85 -11.08 -10.72
CA GLU A 640 -37.93 -12.18 -9.74
C GLU A 640 -39.35 -12.34 -9.20
N LYS A 641 -39.65 -13.54 -8.70
CA LYS A 641 -40.95 -13.88 -8.09
C LYS A 641 -40.95 -13.49 -6.60
N PRO A 642 -42.12 -13.20 -5.99
CA PRO A 642 -42.21 -12.90 -4.57
C PRO A 642 -41.69 -14.04 -3.70
N SER A 643 -40.90 -13.70 -2.68
CA SER A 643 -40.48 -14.62 -1.63
C SER A 643 -41.46 -14.60 -0.45
N TYR A 644 -41.60 -15.74 0.21
CA TYR A 644 -42.45 -15.92 1.39
C TYR A 644 -41.64 -16.52 2.56
N THR A 645 -40.34 -16.22 2.60
CA THR A 645 -39.40 -16.59 3.65
C THR A 645 -39.29 -15.49 4.70
N TYR A 646 -39.06 -15.89 5.94
CA TYR A 646 -38.86 -14.99 7.07
C TYR A 646 -38.25 -15.76 8.26
N SER A 647 -37.83 -15.02 9.26
CA SER A 647 -37.62 -15.48 10.64
C SER A 647 -38.32 -14.54 11.62
N ILE A 648 -38.73 -15.08 12.76
CA ILE A 648 -39.29 -14.30 13.87
C ILE A 648 -38.28 -14.34 15.00
N SER A 649 -38.01 -13.18 15.59
CA SER A 649 -37.09 -13.02 16.71
C SER A 649 -37.76 -12.41 17.97
N GLY A 650 -39.04 -12.73 18.21
CA GLY A 650 -39.67 -12.51 19.52
C GLY A 650 -40.41 -13.74 20.04
N SER A 651 -40.82 -13.69 21.31
CA SER A 651 -41.55 -14.76 21.99
C SER A 651 -43.02 -14.39 22.22
N GLY A 652 -43.90 -15.38 22.30
CA GLY A 652 -45.33 -15.19 22.56
C GLY A 652 -46.16 -14.91 21.30
N TYR A 653 -45.55 -14.90 20.12
CA TYR A 653 -46.23 -14.79 18.83
C TYR A 653 -45.52 -15.59 17.74
N GLN A 654 -46.26 -15.90 16.69
CA GLN A 654 -45.81 -16.67 15.55
C GLN A 654 -46.46 -16.16 14.27
N MET A 655 -45.94 -16.58 13.11
CA MET A 655 -46.64 -16.31 11.86
C MET A 655 -47.98 -17.02 11.83
N ASN A 656 -48.99 -16.27 11.40
CA ASN A 656 -50.32 -16.78 11.20
C ASN A 656 -50.42 -17.49 9.84
N THR A 657 -49.85 -18.69 9.76
CA THR A 657 -49.92 -19.52 8.55
C THR A 657 -51.35 -20.02 8.25
N ALA A 658 -52.29 -19.92 9.20
CA ALA A 658 -53.70 -20.16 8.95
C ALA A 658 -54.35 -19.11 8.04
N LYS A 659 -53.69 -17.96 7.82
CA LYS A 659 -54.07 -16.96 6.80
C LYS A 659 -53.59 -17.31 5.39
N ASN A 660 -52.84 -18.40 5.22
CA ASN A 660 -52.45 -18.87 3.89
C ASN A 660 -53.71 -19.13 3.06
N ALA A 661 -53.85 -18.43 1.93
CA ALA A 661 -54.88 -18.72 0.96
C ALA A 661 -54.24 -19.60 -0.12
N TYR A 662 -54.66 -20.86 -0.23
CA TYR A 662 -54.27 -21.74 -1.32
C TYR A 662 -55.53 -22.36 -1.95
N GLU A 663 -55.83 -21.94 -3.17
CA GLU A 663 -56.24 -22.86 -4.25
C GLU A 663 -55.73 -22.28 -5.58
N ASP A 664 -54.57 -22.75 -6.02
CA ASP A 664 -54.20 -22.74 -7.43
C ASP A 664 -54.61 -24.10 -8.01
N ILE A 665 -55.84 -24.19 -8.53
CA ILE A 665 -56.18 -25.18 -9.57
C ILE A 665 -57.13 -24.54 -10.59
N TYR A 666 -56.52 -24.07 -11.68
CA TYR A 666 -57.05 -24.01 -13.05
C TYR A 666 -58.15 -22.97 -13.45
N TRP A 667 -57.68 -21.93 -14.18
CA TRP A 667 -58.30 -21.20 -15.31
C TRP A 667 -59.68 -20.48 -15.15
N LYS A 668 -59.66 -19.13 -15.01
CA LYS A 668 -60.69 -18.07 -15.31
C LYS A 668 -62.15 -18.53 -15.61
N ASN A 669 -63.27 -17.94 -15.14
CA ASN A 669 -63.59 -16.57 -14.74
C ASN A 669 -65.03 -16.53 -14.14
N PRO A 670 -65.25 -15.97 -12.94
CA PRO A 670 -64.24 -15.89 -11.90
C PRO A 670 -64.73 -16.36 -10.52
N PRO A 671 -63.96 -17.18 -9.81
CA PRO A 671 -63.74 -16.95 -8.39
C PRO A 671 -62.78 -15.76 -8.26
N GLU A 672 -63.30 -14.58 -7.92
CA GLU A 672 -62.51 -13.41 -7.54
C GLU A 672 -61.81 -13.69 -6.20
N GLN A 673 -60.50 -13.90 -6.22
CA GLN A 673 -59.68 -13.86 -5.00
C GLN A 673 -59.05 -12.48 -4.89
N TRP A 674 -59.39 -11.78 -3.81
CA TRP A 674 -59.04 -10.38 -3.59
C TRP A 674 -57.64 -10.17 -2.97
N TYR A 675 -56.90 -11.26 -2.65
CA TYR A 675 -55.55 -11.24 -2.07
C TYR A 675 -54.83 -12.60 -2.14
N PHE A 676 -53.49 -12.62 -2.10
CA PHE A 676 -52.66 -13.82 -2.03
C PHE A 676 -51.70 -13.79 -0.84
N ILE A 677 -51.74 -14.82 0.01
CA ILE A 677 -50.91 -14.94 1.22
C ILE A 677 -50.34 -16.36 1.28
N LYS A 678 -49.02 -16.45 1.48
CA LYS A 678 -48.29 -17.71 1.65
C LYS A 678 -47.31 -17.57 2.82
N ASN A 679 -47.27 -18.61 3.66
CA ASN A 679 -46.54 -18.64 4.93
C ASN A 679 -46.80 -17.44 5.87
N GLY A 680 -48.00 -16.85 5.84
CA GLY A 680 -48.31 -15.66 6.62
C GLY A 680 -47.76 -14.35 6.04
N ILE A 681 -47.23 -14.37 4.81
CA ILE A 681 -46.76 -13.20 4.07
C ILE A 681 -47.60 -13.00 2.81
N GLY A 682 -47.98 -11.76 2.52
CA GLY A 682 -48.57 -11.39 1.24
C GLY A 682 -47.91 -10.14 0.68
N TRP A 683 -47.88 -10.02 -0.64
CA TRP A 683 -47.26 -8.90 -1.35
C TRP A 683 -48.33 -8.10 -2.10
N PHE A 684 -48.31 -6.79 -1.96
CA PHE A 684 -49.24 -5.88 -2.61
C PHE A 684 -48.48 -4.85 -3.44
N ASP A 685 -48.75 -4.80 -4.73
CA ASP A 685 -48.23 -3.77 -5.64
C ASP A 685 -49.04 -2.49 -5.43
N ILE A 686 -48.45 -1.53 -4.71
CA ILE A 686 -49.09 -0.26 -4.41
C ILE A 686 -49.30 0.55 -5.69
N THR A 687 -48.35 0.45 -6.63
CA THR A 687 -48.37 1.21 -7.88
C THR A 687 -49.52 0.75 -8.79
N LYS A 688 -49.76 -0.56 -8.88
CA LYS A 688 -50.87 -1.17 -9.63
C LYS A 688 -52.18 -1.18 -8.85
N GLY A 689 -52.10 -1.15 -7.52
CA GLY A 689 -53.25 -1.29 -6.62
C GLY A 689 -53.79 -2.72 -6.56
N ASP A 690 -52.92 -3.72 -6.70
CA ASP A 690 -53.30 -5.14 -6.80
C ASP A 690 -52.33 -6.06 -6.06
N TRP A 691 -52.76 -7.27 -5.71
CA TRP A 691 -51.90 -8.26 -5.04
C TRP A 691 -50.95 -8.92 -6.02
N VAL A 692 -49.75 -9.27 -5.52
CA VAL A 692 -48.73 -10.01 -6.28
C VAL A 692 -48.86 -11.49 -5.97
N TYR A 693 -49.16 -12.28 -6.99
CA TYR A 693 -49.29 -13.73 -6.88
C TYR A 693 -47.94 -14.43 -7.05
N GLU A 694 -47.80 -15.65 -6.53
CA GLU A 694 -46.52 -16.40 -6.55
C GLU A 694 -45.95 -16.65 -7.97
N HIS A 695 -46.80 -16.68 -9.00
CA HIS A 695 -46.38 -16.87 -10.38
C HIS A 695 -46.00 -15.56 -11.08
N GLU A 696 -46.37 -14.41 -10.53
CA GLU A 696 -46.03 -13.10 -11.05
C GLU A 696 -44.61 -12.69 -10.64
N THR A 697 -44.08 -11.70 -11.33
CA THR A 697 -42.74 -11.16 -11.10
C THR A 697 -42.81 -9.68 -10.83
N PHE A 698 -41.90 -9.18 -9.99
CA PHE A 698 -41.85 -7.75 -9.68
C PHE A 698 -41.42 -6.92 -10.90
N ILE A 699 -41.93 -5.69 -10.97
CA ILE A 699 -41.66 -4.72 -12.03
C ILE A 699 -40.78 -3.61 -11.45
N ALA A 700 -39.72 -3.24 -12.16
CA ALA A 700 -38.80 -2.20 -11.70
C ALA A 700 -39.52 -0.85 -11.54
N GLY A 701 -39.22 -0.13 -10.46
CA GLY A 701 -39.80 1.18 -10.17
C GLY A 701 -41.19 1.16 -9.54
N HIS A 702 -41.83 -0.02 -9.42
CA HIS A 702 -43.05 -0.16 -8.63
C HIS A 702 -42.72 -0.19 -7.13
N GLU A 703 -43.68 0.22 -6.30
CA GLU A 703 -43.63 0.10 -4.84
C GLU A 703 -44.46 -1.11 -4.37
N TYR A 704 -43.84 -1.97 -3.58
CA TYR A 704 -44.47 -3.19 -3.08
C TYR A 704 -44.53 -3.18 -1.55
N GLN A 705 -45.74 -3.33 -1.01
CA GLN A 705 -45.96 -3.51 0.41
C GLN A 705 -45.92 -5.00 0.75
N VAL A 706 -45.05 -5.37 1.70
CA VAL A 706 -45.16 -6.66 2.37
C VAL A 706 -46.18 -6.56 3.51
N ASN A 707 -47.10 -7.51 3.55
CA ASN A 707 -48.11 -7.68 4.59
C ASN A 707 -47.79 -8.95 5.37
N VAL A 708 -47.47 -8.78 6.66
CA VAL A 708 -47.04 -9.88 7.53
C VAL A 708 -48.11 -10.14 8.59
N TYR A 709 -48.65 -11.36 8.60
CA TYR A 709 -49.76 -11.76 9.45
C TYR A 709 -49.27 -12.58 10.64
N LEU A 710 -49.57 -12.11 11.85
CA LEU A 710 -49.10 -12.65 13.10
C LEU A 710 -50.27 -13.13 13.96
N LYS A 711 -50.01 -14.14 14.79
CA LYS A 711 -50.91 -14.64 15.83
C LYS A 711 -50.13 -14.80 17.13
N THR A 712 -50.75 -14.47 18.26
CA THR A 712 -50.19 -14.77 19.57
C THR A 712 -50.19 -16.27 19.88
N ASP A 713 -49.25 -16.69 20.71
CA ASP A 713 -49.29 -18.00 21.35
C ASP A 713 -50.38 -18.02 22.43
N ASP A 714 -50.86 -19.22 22.80
CA ASP A 714 -51.93 -19.34 23.79
C ASP A 714 -51.52 -18.71 25.12
N GLY A 715 -52.37 -17.80 25.62
CA GLY A 715 -52.09 -17.01 26.82
C GLY A 715 -51.44 -15.66 26.53
N TYR A 716 -51.06 -15.33 25.29
CA TYR A 716 -50.44 -14.05 24.97
C TYR A 716 -51.39 -13.07 24.24
N GLU A 717 -51.21 -11.76 24.46
CA GLU A 717 -51.90 -10.67 23.77
C GLU A 717 -50.92 -9.58 23.26
N PHE A 718 -51.18 -8.98 22.10
CA PHE A 718 -50.47 -7.79 21.61
C PHE A 718 -50.80 -6.56 22.45
N LYS A 719 -49.78 -5.76 22.79
CA LYS A 719 -49.93 -4.53 23.58
C LYS A 719 -50.69 -3.47 22.80
N LEU A 720 -51.89 -3.15 23.29
CA LEU A 720 -52.76 -2.12 22.74
C LEU A 720 -53.23 -1.18 23.86
N GLY A 721 -53.36 0.09 23.51
CA GLY A 721 -53.89 1.12 24.37
C GLY A 721 -55.38 0.93 24.68
N LYS A 722 -55.88 1.79 25.56
CA LYS A 722 -57.28 1.73 26.05
C LYS A 722 -58.31 1.80 24.92
N TRP A 723 -57.96 2.41 23.80
CA TRP A 723 -58.84 2.58 22.65
C TRP A 723 -58.47 1.67 21.47
N LEU A 724 -57.71 0.60 21.75
CA LEU A 724 -57.15 -0.31 20.77
C LEU A 724 -56.15 0.35 19.81
N ASP A 725 -55.59 1.48 20.22
CA ASP A 725 -54.43 2.09 19.58
C ASP A 725 -53.20 1.20 19.75
N ILE A 726 -52.37 1.11 18.70
CA ILE A 726 -51.18 0.27 18.70
C ILE A 726 -50.14 0.91 19.63
N GLU A 727 -49.72 0.15 20.65
CA GLU A 727 -48.68 0.57 21.61
C GLU A 727 -47.43 -0.33 21.56
N PHE A 728 -47.47 -1.43 20.80
CA PHE A 728 -46.27 -2.21 20.48
C PHE A 728 -45.45 -1.55 19.36
N THR A 729 -44.16 -1.90 19.28
CA THR A 729 -43.29 -1.53 18.14
C THR A 729 -43.12 -2.71 17.18
N ALA A 730 -42.88 -2.43 15.90
CA ALA A 730 -42.69 -3.45 14.88
C ALA A 730 -41.55 -3.12 13.91
N SER A 731 -40.85 -4.14 13.42
CA SER A 731 -39.84 -4.00 12.38
C SER A 731 -39.84 -5.15 11.36
N VAL A 732 -39.48 -4.83 10.11
CA VAL A 732 -39.22 -5.78 9.03
C VAL A 732 -37.80 -5.54 8.51
N ASN A 733 -36.93 -6.54 8.60
CA ASN A 733 -35.50 -6.44 8.26
C ASN A 733 -34.80 -5.24 8.92
N GLY A 734 -35.15 -4.93 10.17
CA GLY A 734 -34.61 -3.78 10.91
C GLY A 734 -35.20 -2.42 10.53
N PHE A 735 -36.07 -2.34 9.52
CA PHE A 735 -36.80 -1.11 9.19
C PHE A 735 -38.10 -1.03 9.99
N VAL A 736 -38.45 0.18 10.43
CA VAL A 736 -39.69 0.44 11.18
C VAL A 736 -40.88 0.05 10.31
N ALA A 737 -41.70 -0.87 10.82
CA ALA A 737 -42.90 -1.36 10.18
C ALA A 737 -44.15 -0.80 10.89
N GLU A 738 -45.23 -0.63 10.13
CA GLU A 738 -46.49 -0.10 10.65
C GLU A 738 -47.41 -1.24 11.07
N GLY A 739 -47.98 -1.16 12.28
CA GLY A 739 -49.05 -2.08 12.68
C GLY A 739 -50.39 -1.64 12.05
N VAL A 740 -51.17 -2.61 11.57
CA VAL A 740 -52.49 -2.36 10.98
C VAL A 740 -53.59 -3.08 11.77
N ASN A 741 -54.52 -2.31 12.33
CA ASN A 741 -55.68 -2.83 13.06
C ASN A 741 -56.83 -3.13 12.10
N ASN A 742 -56.99 -4.41 11.75
CA ASN A 742 -57.96 -4.84 10.74
C ASN A 742 -59.19 -5.59 11.30
N ASN A 743 -59.29 -5.83 12.61
CA ASN A 743 -60.41 -6.61 13.17
C ASN A 743 -60.67 -6.39 14.67
N SER A 744 -61.76 -6.98 15.19
CA SER A 744 -62.13 -7.00 16.61
C SER A 744 -61.15 -7.75 17.53
N ASP A 745 -60.31 -8.62 16.96
CA ASP A 745 -59.43 -9.54 17.69
C ASP A 745 -57.95 -9.09 17.61
N CYS A 746 -57.70 -7.78 17.49
CA CYS A 746 -56.36 -7.19 17.36
C CYS A 746 -55.39 -7.50 18.52
N ARG A 747 -55.91 -7.96 19.67
CA ARG A 747 -55.11 -8.49 20.78
C ARG A 747 -54.48 -9.86 20.47
N ILE A 748 -55.06 -10.64 19.57
CA ILE A 748 -54.62 -12.00 19.25
C ILE A 748 -54.02 -12.08 17.84
N TYR A 749 -54.51 -11.26 16.92
CA TYR A 749 -54.09 -11.26 15.53
C TYR A 749 -53.66 -9.86 15.10
N GLN A 750 -52.44 -9.74 14.59
CA GLN A 750 -51.90 -8.47 14.13
C GLN A 750 -51.38 -8.59 12.70
N THR A 751 -51.52 -7.53 11.92
CA THR A 751 -50.80 -7.37 10.66
C THR A 751 -49.78 -6.27 10.83
N ILE A 752 -48.56 -6.47 10.35
CA ILE A 752 -47.57 -5.40 10.20
C ILE A 752 -47.23 -5.25 8.72
N THR A 753 -46.94 -4.02 8.29
CA THR A 753 -46.65 -3.71 6.90
C THR A 753 -45.36 -2.91 6.76
N TYR A 754 -44.68 -3.13 5.64
CA TYR A 754 -43.52 -2.33 5.23
C TYR A 754 -43.49 -2.22 3.70
N THR A 755 -43.07 -1.07 3.19
CA THR A 755 -43.04 -0.80 1.74
C THR A 755 -41.61 -0.81 1.22
N PHE A 756 -41.38 -1.60 0.18
CA PHE A 756 -40.14 -1.64 -0.58
C PHE A 756 -40.32 -0.93 -1.93
N THR A 757 -39.28 -0.25 -2.41
CA THR A 757 -39.18 0.15 -3.81
C THR A 757 -38.47 -0.97 -4.58
N CYS A 758 -39.07 -1.47 -5.66
CA CYS A 758 -38.46 -2.51 -6.48
C CYS A 758 -37.37 -1.93 -7.38
N GLU A 759 -36.15 -2.41 -7.20
CA GLU A 759 -35.00 -2.00 -8.00
C GLU A 759 -34.79 -2.89 -9.23
N TYR A 760 -34.09 -2.34 -10.23
CA TYR A 760 -33.60 -3.10 -11.38
C TYR A 760 -32.63 -4.19 -10.93
N LYS A 761 -32.65 -5.36 -11.57
CA LYS A 761 -31.57 -6.34 -11.40
C LYS A 761 -30.26 -5.76 -11.94
N ASN A 762 -29.24 -5.63 -11.09
CA ASN A 762 -27.90 -5.24 -11.54
C ASN A 762 -27.15 -6.45 -12.10
N ILE A 763 -26.82 -6.41 -13.39
CA ILE A 763 -26.12 -7.48 -14.09
C ILE A 763 -24.62 -7.14 -14.22
N THR A 764 -23.78 -7.99 -13.65
CA THR A 764 -22.31 -7.91 -13.72
C THR A 764 -21.69 -9.02 -14.56
N THR A 765 -22.46 -10.07 -14.88
CA THR A 765 -22.01 -11.19 -15.71
C THR A 765 -23.09 -11.59 -16.71
N VAL A 766 -22.70 -11.79 -17.97
CA VAL A 766 -23.56 -12.31 -19.04
C VAL A 766 -22.97 -13.60 -19.60
N MET A 767 -23.83 -14.56 -19.93
CA MET A 767 -23.44 -15.87 -20.44
C MET A 767 -24.28 -16.21 -21.65
N ILE A 768 -23.59 -16.60 -22.73
CA ILE A 768 -24.16 -16.99 -24.01
C ILE A 768 -23.71 -18.41 -24.29
N ASP A 769 -24.67 -19.29 -24.53
CA ASP A 769 -24.41 -20.70 -24.80
C ASP A 769 -25.11 -21.16 -26.09
N GLY A 770 -24.58 -22.23 -26.69
CA GLY A 770 -25.19 -22.90 -27.84
C GLY A 770 -24.76 -22.34 -29.19
N LEU A 771 -23.82 -21.39 -29.23
CA LEU A 771 -23.26 -20.88 -30.48
C LEU A 771 -22.29 -21.89 -31.08
N SER A 772 -22.50 -22.34 -32.30
CA SER A 772 -21.63 -23.34 -32.93
C SER A 772 -20.23 -22.78 -33.24
N VAL A 773 -19.20 -23.61 -33.02
CA VAL A 773 -17.82 -23.28 -33.40
C VAL A 773 -17.68 -23.33 -34.93
N PRO A 774 -17.02 -22.36 -35.59
CA PRO A 774 -16.81 -22.37 -37.03
C PRO A 774 -16.12 -23.64 -37.54
N ARG A 775 -16.72 -24.28 -38.57
CA ARG A 775 -16.19 -25.46 -39.27
C ARG A 775 -16.31 -25.27 -40.77
N ALA A 776 -15.26 -25.54 -41.54
CA ALA A 776 -15.32 -25.24 -42.98
C ALA A 776 -16.36 -26.07 -43.71
N GLY A 777 -17.04 -25.40 -44.64
CA GLY A 777 -18.18 -25.94 -45.34
C GLY A 777 -19.49 -25.88 -44.55
N GLU A 778 -19.47 -25.52 -43.27
CA GLU A 778 -20.67 -25.19 -42.49
C GLU A 778 -21.01 -23.70 -42.61
N ASN A 779 -22.28 -23.37 -42.38
CA ASN A 779 -22.78 -21.99 -42.37
C ASN A 779 -22.56 -21.36 -40.98
N PRO A 780 -22.46 -20.02 -40.87
CA PRO A 780 -22.44 -19.35 -39.58
C PRO A 780 -23.71 -19.58 -38.76
N ASP A 781 -23.55 -19.69 -37.44
CA ASP A 781 -24.65 -19.95 -36.50
C ASP A 781 -25.16 -18.65 -35.89
N TYR A 782 -26.41 -18.29 -36.19
CA TYR A 782 -27.06 -17.08 -35.67
C TYR A 782 -28.03 -17.40 -34.54
N THR A 783 -27.91 -18.58 -33.93
CA THR A 783 -28.74 -19.00 -32.81
C THR A 783 -27.89 -19.17 -31.55
N ALA A 784 -28.31 -18.54 -30.46
CA ALA A 784 -27.68 -18.70 -29.16
C ALA A 784 -28.69 -18.46 -28.05
N ASN A 785 -28.43 -19.01 -26.87
CA ASN A 785 -29.25 -18.85 -25.68
C ASN A 785 -28.50 -18.03 -24.64
N VAL A 786 -29.26 -17.25 -23.87
CA VAL A 786 -28.76 -16.54 -22.70
C VAL A 786 -29.11 -17.32 -21.44
N ALA A 787 -28.23 -17.32 -20.44
CA ALA A 787 -28.45 -18.08 -19.21
C ALA A 787 -29.62 -17.55 -18.35
N TYR A 788 -29.90 -16.24 -18.42
CA TYR A 788 -30.93 -15.58 -17.61
C TYR A 788 -31.86 -14.70 -18.46
N PRO A 789 -32.75 -15.32 -19.28
CA PRO A 789 -33.63 -14.62 -20.22
C PRO A 789 -34.62 -13.66 -19.56
N GLN A 790 -34.89 -13.82 -18.26
CA GLN A 790 -35.74 -12.92 -17.48
C GLN A 790 -35.07 -11.57 -17.19
N TRP A 791 -33.76 -11.46 -17.36
CA TRP A 791 -33.00 -10.23 -17.06
C TRP A 791 -32.39 -9.60 -18.31
N TYR A 792 -31.90 -10.39 -19.26
CA TYR A 792 -31.32 -9.87 -20.50
C TYR A 792 -31.64 -10.79 -21.67
N GLN A 793 -31.59 -10.24 -22.87
CA GLN A 793 -31.83 -10.95 -24.12
C GLN A 793 -30.88 -10.46 -25.21
N ILE A 794 -30.69 -11.26 -26.25
CA ILE A 794 -30.02 -10.81 -27.47
C ILE A 794 -30.93 -9.79 -28.15
N ASP A 795 -30.39 -8.68 -28.65
CA ASP A 795 -31.15 -7.61 -29.28
C ASP A 795 -31.63 -8.02 -30.68
N PRO A 796 -32.92 -8.37 -30.87
CA PRO A 796 -33.41 -8.83 -32.17
C PRO A 796 -33.46 -7.72 -33.21
N ALA A 797 -33.35 -6.45 -32.80
CA ALA A 797 -33.34 -5.29 -33.70
C ALA A 797 -31.90 -4.87 -34.08
N TYR A 798 -30.88 -5.56 -33.58
CA TYR A 798 -29.49 -5.27 -33.88
C TYR A 798 -29.04 -5.88 -35.22
N ALA A 799 -27.90 -5.39 -35.74
CA ALA A 799 -27.37 -5.80 -37.04
C ALA A 799 -27.15 -7.32 -37.13
N GLY A 800 -27.10 -7.84 -38.36
CA GLY A 800 -26.96 -9.28 -38.62
C GLY A 800 -28.30 -10.01 -38.64
N THR A 801 -28.31 -11.24 -38.11
CA THR A 801 -29.53 -12.05 -37.93
C THR A 801 -29.74 -12.22 -36.43
N ASP A 802 -30.87 -11.72 -35.92
CA ASP A 802 -31.27 -11.79 -34.51
C ASP A 802 -30.20 -11.29 -33.51
N GLY A 803 -29.47 -10.22 -33.85
CA GLY A 803 -28.50 -9.56 -32.98
C GLY A 803 -27.13 -10.26 -32.86
N ILE A 804 -26.88 -11.25 -33.71
CA ILE A 804 -25.60 -11.92 -33.89
C ILE A 804 -25.03 -11.58 -35.26
N VAL A 805 -23.76 -11.18 -35.30
CA VAL A 805 -23.03 -10.85 -36.52
C VAL A 805 -21.73 -11.66 -36.58
N TRP A 806 -21.49 -12.33 -37.71
CA TRP A 806 -20.23 -13.01 -37.97
C TRP A 806 -19.38 -12.21 -38.94
N TYR A 807 -18.07 -12.21 -38.73
CA TYR A 807 -17.08 -11.56 -39.58
C TYR A 807 -15.97 -12.52 -40.00
N ASP A 808 -15.52 -12.40 -41.24
CA ASP A 808 -14.32 -13.07 -41.77
C ASP A 808 -13.01 -12.41 -41.27
N SER A 809 -11.86 -12.97 -41.68
CA SER A 809 -10.54 -12.50 -41.28
C SER A 809 -10.17 -11.12 -41.84
N GLN A 810 -10.87 -10.67 -42.87
CA GLN A 810 -10.73 -9.33 -43.46
C GLN A 810 -11.71 -8.32 -42.84
N GLY A 811 -12.58 -8.76 -41.94
CA GLY A 811 -13.58 -7.94 -41.26
C GLY A 811 -14.87 -7.73 -42.05
N ASN A 812 -15.11 -8.49 -43.13
CA ASN A 812 -16.39 -8.45 -43.84
C ASN A 812 -17.42 -9.29 -43.09
N GLN A 813 -18.65 -8.79 -43.04
CA GLN A 813 -19.77 -9.52 -42.44
C GLN A 813 -20.17 -10.73 -43.29
N LEU A 814 -20.34 -11.88 -42.65
CA LEU A 814 -20.88 -13.10 -43.26
C LEU A 814 -22.42 -13.10 -43.23
N LEU A 815 -23.01 -13.61 -44.30
CA LEU A 815 -24.44 -13.87 -44.47
C LEU A 815 -24.77 -15.33 -44.13
N PRO A 816 -26.04 -15.66 -43.85
CA PRO A 816 -26.46 -17.03 -43.50
C PRO A 816 -26.09 -18.12 -44.53
N ASP A 817 -26.02 -17.78 -45.82
CA ASP A 817 -25.67 -18.72 -46.88
C ASP A 817 -24.15 -18.85 -47.11
N ASP A 818 -23.34 -17.98 -46.50
CA ASP A 818 -21.88 -18.06 -46.59
C ASP A 818 -21.34 -19.29 -45.87
N LYS A 819 -20.11 -19.68 -46.20
CA LYS A 819 -19.44 -20.86 -45.66
C LYS A 819 -18.15 -20.47 -45.00
N PHE A 820 -17.84 -21.09 -43.87
CA PHE A 820 -16.50 -21.00 -43.30
C PHE A 820 -15.48 -21.69 -44.23
N GLU A 821 -14.29 -21.11 -44.31
CA GLU A 821 -13.16 -21.56 -45.12
C GLU A 821 -12.06 -22.14 -44.23
N GLN A 822 -11.24 -23.00 -44.83
CA GLN A 822 -10.17 -23.68 -44.09
C GLN A 822 -9.02 -22.74 -43.74
N GLY A 823 -8.68 -22.69 -42.45
CA GLY A 823 -7.52 -21.94 -41.97
C GLY A 823 -7.78 -20.46 -41.70
N GLU A 824 -9.02 -20.01 -41.88
CA GLU A 824 -9.44 -18.64 -41.61
C GLU A 824 -9.89 -18.48 -40.15
N ILE A 825 -9.74 -17.25 -39.63
CA ILE A 825 -10.19 -16.85 -38.30
C ILE A 825 -11.52 -16.12 -38.43
N TYR A 826 -12.47 -16.43 -37.56
CA TYR A 826 -13.79 -15.83 -37.55
C TYR A 826 -14.09 -15.17 -36.22
N LYS A 827 -14.75 -14.02 -36.29
CA LYS A 827 -15.18 -13.25 -35.12
C LYS A 827 -16.70 -13.18 -35.09
N VAL A 828 -17.28 -13.32 -33.90
CA VAL A 828 -18.68 -13.06 -33.64
C VAL A 828 -18.85 -11.78 -32.81
N GLU A 829 -19.85 -11.00 -33.15
CA GLU A 829 -20.34 -9.86 -32.38
C GLU A 829 -21.77 -10.15 -31.92
N ILE A 830 -22.02 -9.94 -30.63
CA ILE A 830 -23.32 -10.20 -30.00
C ILE A 830 -23.71 -8.95 -29.20
N LYS A 831 -24.91 -8.43 -29.44
CA LYS A 831 -25.47 -7.35 -28.62
C LYS A 831 -26.57 -7.88 -27.70
N LEU A 832 -26.40 -7.65 -26.41
CA LEU A 832 -27.41 -7.91 -25.39
C LEU A 832 -28.07 -6.60 -24.96
N ILE A 833 -29.36 -6.66 -24.65
CA ILE A 833 -30.15 -5.59 -24.06
C ILE A 833 -30.90 -6.12 -22.82
N PRO A 834 -31.34 -5.25 -21.89
CA PRO A 834 -32.20 -5.67 -20.81
C PRO A 834 -33.47 -6.34 -21.35
N ALA A 835 -33.92 -7.40 -20.67
CA ALA A 835 -35.23 -7.97 -20.93
C ALA A 835 -36.31 -6.97 -20.46
N MET A 836 -37.41 -6.87 -21.19
CA MET A 836 -38.53 -6.01 -20.83
C MET A 836 -39.68 -6.83 -20.26
N LEU A 837 -40.25 -6.35 -19.17
CA LEU A 837 -41.48 -6.84 -18.58
C LEU A 837 -42.48 -5.69 -18.54
N GLU A 838 -43.65 -5.87 -19.17
CA GLU A 838 -44.70 -4.84 -19.29
C GLU A 838 -44.20 -3.49 -19.85
N GLY A 839 -43.16 -3.51 -20.70
CA GLY A 839 -42.58 -2.31 -21.30
C GLY A 839 -41.54 -1.58 -20.43
N VAL A 840 -41.17 -2.14 -19.27
CA VAL A 840 -40.12 -1.63 -18.38
C VAL A 840 -38.93 -2.59 -18.38
N ASN A 841 -37.71 -2.06 -18.35
CA ASN A 841 -36.50 -2.89 -18.22
C ASN A 841 -36.50 -3.62 -16.88
N THR A 842 -36.28 -4.93 -16.90
CA THR A 842 -36.13 -5.78 -15.69
C THR A 842 -34.76 -5.64 -15.05
N SER A 843 -33.76 -5.19 -15.82
CA SER A 843 -32.37 -5.15 -15.39
C SER A 843 -31.65 -3.92 -15.93
N GLN A 844 -30.47 -3.69 -15.39
CA GLN A 844 -29.47 -2.79 -15.97
C GLN A 844 -28.10 -3.45 -15.90
N PHE A 845 -27.24 -3.13 -16.87
CA PHE A 845 -25.87 -3.62 -16.86
C PHE A 845 -24.96 -2.67 -16.08
N ASN A 846 -24.02 -3.23 -15.33
CA ASN A 846 -22.90 -2.46 -14.78
C ASN A 846 -22.00 -1.98 -15.93
N SER A 847 -21.25 -0.89 -15.73
CA SER A 847 -20.23 -0.45 -16.70
C SER A 847 -19.10 -1.46 -16.86
N ALA A 848 -18.89 -2.34 -15.87
CA ALA A 848 -18.00 -3.50 -15.96
C ALA A 848 -18.84 -4.79 -15.97
N VAL A 849 -18.89 -5.47 -17.11
CA VAL A 849 -19.57 -6.77 -17.27
C VAL A 849 -18.55 -7.80 -17.75
N SER A 850 -18.51 -8.95 -17.08
CA SER A 850 -17.82 -10.13 -17.61
C SER A 850 -18.74 -10.89 -18.55
N ALA A 851 -18.26 -11.24 -19.74
CA ALA A 851 -19.03 -12.03 -20.70
C ALA A 851 -18.39 -13.41 -20.90
N TYR A 852 -19.23 -14.41 -21.08
CA TYR A 852 -18.82 -15.77 -21.42
C TYR A 852 -19.55 -16.24 -22.68
N VAL A 853 -18.81 -16.81 -23.62
CA VAL A 853 -19.34 -17.43 -24.84
C VAL A 853 -18.98 -18.91 -24.83
N ASN A 854 -19.99 -19.78 -24.78
CA ASN A 854 -19.86 -21.24 -24.61
C ASN A 854 -18.92 -21.61 -23.46
N GLY A 855 -19.10 -20.96 -22.30
CA GLY A 855 -18.26 -21.17 -21.11
C GLY A 855 -16.87 -20.53 -21.14
N ASN A 856 -16.43 -19.94 -22.26
CA ASN A 856 -15.14 -19.24 -22.34
C ASN A 856 -15.30 -17.76 -22.00
N GLN A 857 -14.47 -17.27 -21.08
CA GLN A 857 -14.46 -15.86 -20.72
C GLN A 857 -13.91 -15.02 -21.88
N VAL A 858 -14.61 -13.94 -22.22
CA VAL A 858 -14.16 -12.99 -23.23
C VAL A 858 -13.20 -12.00 -22.57
N VAL A 859 -11.93 -12.03 -22.99
CA VAL A 859 -10.85 -11.20 -22.45
C VAL A 859 -10.23 -10.38 -23.58
N ALA A 860 -9.93 -9.11 -23.30
CA ALA A 860 -9.34 -8.21 -24.28
C ALA A 860 -8.02 -8.75 -24.84
N ASN A 861 -7.91 -8.84 -26.17
CA ASN A 861 -6.72 -9.38 -26.83
C ASN A 861 -6.42 -8.69 -28.18
N ASP A 862 -5.29 -9.08 -28.78
CA ASP A 862 -4.80 -8.53 -30.05
C ASP A 862 -5.69 -8.89 -31.27
N TYR A 863 -6.61 -9.85 -31.10
CA TYR A 863 -7.60 -10.22 -32.13
C TYR A 863 -8.88 -9.37 -32.07
N GLY A 864 -8.98 -8.49 -31.07
CA GLY A 864 -10.11 -7.58 -30.89
C GLY A 864 -11.27 -8.19 -30.12
N ASP A 865 -11.02 -9.25 -29.33
CA ASP A 865 -11.99 -9.71 -28.34
C ASP A 865 -12.16 -8.61 -27.30
N ALA A 866 -13.39 -8.33 -26.89
CA ALA A 866 -13.67 -7.30 -25.91
C ALA A 866 -15.14 -7.35 -25.48
N VAL A 867 -15.39 -6.82 -24.29
CA VAL A 867 -16.75 -6.58 -23.78
C VAL A 867 -16.91 -5.08 -23.55
N TYR A 868 -17.90 -4.49 -24.19
CA TYR A 868 -18.27 -3.09 -23.98
C TYR A 868 -19.67 -3.02 -23.41
N ALA A 869 -19.80 -2.56 -22.16
CA ALA A 869 -21.08 -2.47 -21.48
C ALA A 869 -21.44 -1.02 -21.14
N ASN A 870 -22.72 -0.71 -21.25
CA ASN A 870 -23.34 0.45 -20.62
C ASN A 870 -24.69 0.00 -20.04
N LYS A 871 -25.36 0.86 -19.27
CA LYS A 871 -26.61 0.52 -18.57
C LYS A 871 -27.69 -0.13 -19.47
N ASN A 872 -27.68 0.17 -20.77
CA ASN A 872 -28.70 -0.24 -21.72
C ASN A 872 -28.26 -1.36 -22.68
N ALA A 873 -26.97 -1.69 -22.78
CA ALA A 873 -26.51 -2.73 -23.69
C ALA A 873 -25.13 -3.28 -23.33
N VAL A 874 -24.89 -4.54 -23.70
CA VAL A 874 -23.57 -5.18 -23.69
C VAL A 874 -23.23 -5.61 -25.11
N TYR A 875 -22.06 -5.21 -25.62
CA TYR A 875 -21.49 -5.67 -26.87
C TYR A 875 -20.35 -6.63 -26.57
N ILE A 876 -20.40 -7.81 -27.18
CA ILE A 876 -19.43 -8.87 -26.96
C ILE A 876 -18.79 -9.17 -28.31
N TYR A 877 -17.48 -9.01 -28.38
CA TYR A 877 -16.66 -9.40 -29.52
C TYR A 877 -15.84 -10.61 -29.11
N TYR A 878 -16.00 -11.71 -29.84
CA TYR A 878 -15.33 -12.96 -29.52
C TYR A 878 -14.79 -13.64 -30.78
N THR A 879 -13.52 -13.97 -30.74
CA THR A 879 -12.78 -14.59 -31.84
C THR A 879 -12.60 -16.06 -31.55
N PHE A 880 -12.98 -16.88 -32.52
CA PHE A 880 -12.63 -18.30 -32.49
C PHE A 880 -11.19 -18.45 -32.98
N SER A 881 -10.23 -18.31 -32.06
CA SER A 881 -8.79 -18.37 -32.37
C SER A 881 -8.27 -19.82 -32.33
N ASN A 882 -7.76 -20.26 -33.48
CA ASN A 882 -6.86 -21.39 -33.69
C ASN A 882 -7.16 -22.69 -32.91
N GLY A 883 -8.34 -23.25 -33.13
CA GLY A 883 -8.35 -24.66 -33.51
C GLY A 883 -8.29 -24.66 -35.04
N ALA A 884 -7.30 -25.32 -35.64
CA ALA A 884 -7.43 -25.77 -37.02
C ALA A 884 -8.88 -26.24 -37.23
N LEU A 885 -9.45 -26.06 -38.42
CA LEU A 885 -10.53 -26.95 -38.82
C LEU A 885 -10.15 -28.35 -38.33
N ALA A 886 -10.86 -28.89 -37.35
CA ALA A 886 -10.59 -30.24 -36.92
C ALA A 886 -10.77 -31.05 -38.22
N PRO A 887 -9.73 -31.69 -38.78
CA PRO A 887 -9.97 -32.63 -39.84
C PRO A 887 -10.97 -33.61 -39.24
N LYS A 888 -12.08 -33.82 -39.94
CA LYS A 888 -13.16 -34.73 -39.53
C LYS A 888 -12.55 -35.93 -38.81
N GLY A 889 -12.68 -35.97 -37.47
CA GLY A 889 -11.87 -36.86 -36.64
C GLY A 889 -11.92 -38.30 -37.17
N VAL A 890 -10.82 -39.02 -37.11
CA VAL A 890 -10.86 -40.43 -37.49
C VAL A 890 -11.45 -41.19 -36.30
N LYS A 891 -12.58 -41.88 -36.50
CA LYS A 891 -13.14 -42.79 -35.48
C LYS A 891 -12.03 -43.73 -34.98
N GLY A 892 -11.72 -43.71 -33.69
CA GLY A 892 -10.64 -44.48 -33.08
C GLY A 892 -9.35 -43.70 -32.78
N ASP A 893 -9.20 -42.47 -33.26
CA ASP A 893 -8.11 -41.55 -32.89
C ASP A 893 -8.54 -40.79 -31.63
N VAL A 894 -8.15 -41.32 -30.47
CA VAL A 894 -8.60 -40.88 -29.15
C VAL A 894 -7.73 -39.73 -28.64
N ASN A 895 -6.45 -39.71 -29.02
CA ASN A 895 -5.49 -38.69 -28.56
C ASN A 895 -5.33 -37.52 -29.54
N GLY A 896 -5.93 -37.58 -30.73
CA GLY A 896 -5.92 -36.51 -31.72
C GLY A 896 -4.61 -36.39 -32.50
N ASP A 897 -3.78 -37.43 -32.53
CA ASP A 897 -2.47 -37.41 -33.22
C ASP A 897 -2.56 -37.71 -34.73
N GLY A 898 -3.76 -38.06 -35.22
CA GLY A 898 -4.04 -38.35 -36.61
C GLY A 898 -3.86 -39.82 -37.00
N ASN A 899 -3.41 -40.69 -36.10
CA ASN A 899 -3.30 -42.14 -36.30
C ASN A 899 -4.30 -42.89 -35.42
N VAL A 900 -4.60 -44.15 -35.78
CA VAL A 900 -5.40 -45.05 -34.94
C VAL A 900 -4.52 -46.23 -34.58
N ASP A 901 -3.92 -46.19 -33.39
CA ASP A 901 -2.96 -47.19 -32.94
C ASP A 901 -3.11 -47.59 -31.45
N THR A 902 -2.13 -48.32 -30.92
CA THR A 902 -2.16 -48.80 -29.54
C THR A 902 -2.10 -47.70 -28.49
N THR A 903 -1.65 -46.50 -28.87
CA THR A 903 -1.61 -45.30 -28.03
C THR A 903 -3.03 -44.84 -27.74
N ASP A 904 -3.91 -44.79 -28.74
CA ASP A 904 -5.34 -44.48 -28.56
C ASP A 904 -6.03 -45.47 -27.62
N LEU A 905 -5.69 -46.74 -27.76
CA LEU A 905 -6.20 -47.79 -26.90
C LEU A 905 -5.74 -47.64 -25.44
N ALA A 906 -4.51 -47.15 -25.22
CA ALA A 906 -3.99 -46.88 -23.88
C ALA A 906 -4.66 -45.64 -23.28
N THR A 907 -4.78 -44.56 -24.05
CA THR A 907 -5.45 -43.31 -23.67
C THR A 907 -6.90 -43.55 -23.27
N LEU A 908 -7.65 -44.33 -24.07
CA LEU A 908 -9.05 -44.65 -23.76
C LEU A 908 -9.20 -45.46 -22.46
N LYS A 909 -8.25 -46.35 -22.15
CA LYS A 909 -8.27 -47.10 -20.87
C LYS A 909 -8.02 -46.20 -19.68
N LEU A 910 -7.08 -45.26 -19.79
CA LEU A 910 -6.77 -44.32 -18.72
C LEU A 910 -7.96 -43.41 -18.44
N TYR A 911 -8.65 -42.96 -19.50
CA TYR A 911 -9.88 -42.17 -19.38
C TYR A 911 -10.98 -42.95 -18.66
N LEU A 912 -11.25 -44.19 -19.08
CA LEU A 912 -12.27 -45.03 -18.43
C LEU A 912 -11.91 -45.42 -16.98
N ALA A 913 -10.63 -45.35 -16.62
CA ALA A 913 -10.15 -45.56 -15.25
C ALA A 913 -10.15 -44.27 -14.40
N GLY A 914 -10.52 -43.12 -14.96
CA GLY A 914 -10.51 -41.82 -14.28
C GLY A 914 -9.11 -41.23 -14.04
N LEU A 915 -8.11 -41.72 -14.78
CA LEU A 915 -6.71 -41.32 -14.61
C LEU A 915 -6.26 -40.21 -15.58
N THR A 916 -7.14 -39.77 -16.49
CA THR A 916 -6.92 -38.68 -17.46
C THR A 916 -8.15 -37.78 -17.49
N LYS A 917 -7.95 -36.49 -17.78
CA LYS A 917 -9.03 -35.48 -17.81
C LYS A 917 -9.81 -35.55 -19.13
N GLU A 918 -11.08 -35.11 -19.14
CA GLU A 918 -11.91 -35.10 -20.37
C GLU A 918 -11.31 -34.20 -21.48
N SER A 919 -10.52 -33.19 -21.11
CA SER A 919 -9.78 -32.33 -22.05
C SER A 919 -8.64 -33.03 -22.79
N GLU A 920 -8.24 -34.23 -22.36
CA GLU A 920 -7.11 -34.99 -22.92
C GLU A 920 -7.55 -36.08 -23.91
N ILE A 921 -8.86 -36.19 -24.18
CA ILE A 921 -9.41 -37.12 -25.17
C ILE A 921 -10.26 -36.41 -26.23
N ILE A 922 -10.24 -36.94 -27.46
CA ILE A 922 -11.14 -36.52 -28.53
C ILE A 922 -12.41 -37.36 -28.45
N LYS A 923 -13.45 -36.83 -27.80
CA LYS A 923 -14.73 -37.54 -27.54
C LYS A 923 -15.35 -38.15 -28.80
N TYR A 924 -15.25 -37.48 -29.94
CA TYR A 924 -15.72 -37.98 -31.23
C TYR A 924 -14.93 -39.20 -31.75
N GLY A 925 -13.61 -39.20 -31.53
CA GLY A 925 -12.74 -40.34 -31.88
C GLY A 925 -12.91 -41.50 -30.89
N ALA A 926 -13.20 -41.19 -29.63
CA ALA A 926 -13.39 -42.13 -28.54
C ALA A 926 -14.78 -42.78 -28.50
N ASP A 927 -15.84 -42.12 -28.95
CA ASP A 927 -17.18 -42.69 -29.12
C ASP A 927 -17.24 -43.44 -30.46
N LEU A 928 -16.84 -44.72 -30.46
CA LEU A 928 -16.77 -45.55 -31.66
C LEU A 928 -18.14 -46.04 -32.12
N ASN A 929 -19.12 -46.16 -31.22
CA ASN A 929 -20.47 -46.63 -31.56
C ASN A 929 -21.49 -45.49 -31.86
N SER A 930 -21.10 -44.22 -31.67
CA SER A 930 -21.92 -43.02 -31.85
C SER A 930 -23.16 -42.93 -30.94
N ASP A 931 -23.09 -43.49 -29.73
CA ASP A 931 -24.19 -43.42 -28.76
C ASP A 931 -24.13 -42.19 -27.84
N GLY A 932 -23.11 -41.34 -28.01
CA GLY A 932 -22.91 -40.11 -27.24
C GLY A 932 -22.22 -40.32 -25.89
N LYS A 933 -21.85 -41.55 -25.56
CA LYS A 933 -21.08 -41.91 -24.37
C LYS A 933 -19.72 -42.47 -24.81
N VAL A 934 -18.74 -42.34 -23.92
CA VAL A 934 -17.42 -42.97 -24.10
C VAL A 934 -17.30 -43.98 -22.98
N ASP A 935 -17.52 -45.25 -23.30
CA ASP A 935 -17.55 -46.33 -22.30
C ASP A 935 -16.79 -47.59 -22.75
N THR A 936 -16.91 -48.67 -21.97
CA THR A 936 -16.22 -49.93 -22.25
C THR A 936 -16.59 -50.57 -23.58
N THR A 937 -17.74 -50.21 -24.15
CA THR A 937 -18.23 -50.64 -25.47
C THR A 937 -17.38 -50.06 -26.58
N ASP A 938 -16.97 -48.80 -26.45
CA ASP A 938 -16.04 -48.15 -27.38
C ASP A 938 -14.64 -48.73 -27.27
N LEU A 939 -14.19 -49.02 -26.04
CA LEU A 939 -12.91 -49.68 -25.82
C LEU A 939 -12.85 -51.06 -26.49
N ALA A 940 -13.94 -51.82 -26.47
CA ALA A 940 -14.03 -53.10 -27.18
C ALA A 940 -13.98 -52.91 -28.71
N SER A 941 -14.67 -51.89 -29.21
CA SER A 941 -14.70 -51.54 -30.63
C SER A 941 -13.33 -51.10 -31.16
N LEU A 942 -12.58 -50.33 -30.37
CA LEU A 942 -11.22 -49.91 -30.71
C LEU A 942 -10.25 -51.10 -30.77
N LYS A 943 -10.36 -52.05 -29.83
CA LYS A 943 -9.54 -53.28 -29.84
C LYS A 943 -9.78 -54.13 -31.08
N LEU A 944 -11.04 -54.30 -31.49
CA LEU A 944 -11.40 -55.05 -32.69
C LEU A 944 -10.83 -54.38 -33.94
N LYS A 945 -10.97 -53.05 -34.03
CA LYS A 945 -10.43 -52.24 -35.13
C LYS A 945 -8.90 -52.36 -35.25
N LEU A 946 -8.18 -52.32 -34.14
CA LEU A 946 -6.72 -52.51 -34.11
C LEU A 946 -6.27 -53.95 -34.41
N ALA A 947 -7.14 -54.93 -34.17
CA ALA A 947 -6.93 -56.33 -34.54
C ALA A 947 -7.29 -56.63 -36.01
N GLY A 948 -7.83 -55.65 -36.75
CA GLY A 948 -8.26 -55.80 -38.14
C GLY A 948 -9.53 -56.64 -38.31
N LEU A 949 -10.38 -56.69 -37.28
CA LEU A 949 -11.61 -57.49 -37.22
C LEU A 949 -12.89 -56.65 -37.37
#